data_AF-A0A6J5YB52-F1
#
_entry.id   AF-A0A6J5YB52-F1
#
_cell.length_a   1.000
_cell.length_b   1.000
_cell.length_c   1.000
_cell.angle_alpha   90.00
_cell.angle_beta   90.00
_cell.angle_gamma   90.00
#
_symmetry.space_group_name_H-M   'P 1'
#
loop_
_entity.id
_entity.type
_entity.pdbx_description
1 polymer ?
#
loop_
_entity_poly.entity_id
_entity_poly.type
_entity_poly.pdbx_seq_one_letter_code
_entity_poly.pdbx_strand_id
1 'polypeptide(L)'
;MIISVDVMDDHEVSVLIFDTGEIVSVEPHRWSVTQPRLESGRLLHEDMGSFRQLPFKLAWAVTIHKSQGMTFDKVIIDIGGGTRSTGQLYVALSRARSLDGIVLRQAIRSKHVLVDEDVSRFFARRRVESGPLAGQRLAVVATNVTGHGQYDRIVELAVVIVEGGIVVDEFDTMIHPLRDVTASWEHGITASMASIAPSFSEAWAAIAPNLEGCVLVAHGLSALSRQLRQEFMASDMAPGSLGTGVCTREQSGDSLAAACSAREIPFDPAPNALGKARAAAQLIRALDDLETTFEPMSGLVPGVSPPRLQRRPGQLDDLVRRLDRDAVSVEPTQLFAGRLARFLDDGRLDDEERLHLGDLAARLGLDADAQFAIHERFCTSMVEAAARDEEMDDDEWEHIALVHGDLGMELPVRPPARPDQVVELFRGMQVCFTGFPLEGPGGFYSLVGLARSIGLADVGDVSSRRGHLVVALDRASTSQTAKRARANGIPLIDVATFLDLVENGEVGDPPEPIEQPQWSSRRGSGSSYRSAPREPKRREPIRAEDVPKNRPAGRYSIEQLVAIVELLDPDKSLDDTELLNKCIAFLEFDQRTPQRVKKIATSIDTHRGEEVGSFRARQSLRSTTATASDLTANRTSEDDEFVPQPGMGICFTGAAVINGEKVLRKVLQDAAARAGLIVLETVKSGCDVLVFADENARSTKKVKKALEMGIEGMTVERFAELFLVDEE
;
A
#
# COMPACT_ATOMS: atom_id res chain seq x y z
N MET A 1 52.77 16.99 -31.11
CA MET A 1 52.66 15.71 -31.87
C MET A 1 53.95 15.52 -32.68
N ILE A 2 54.50 14.30 -32.81
CA ILE A 2 55.75 14.06 -33.58
C ILE A 2 55.38 13.80 -35.05
N ILE A 3 55.99 14.51 -36.00
CA ILE A 3 55.65 14.37 -37.44
C ILE A 3 56.63 13.47 -38.19
N SER A 4 57.92 13.64 -37.92
CA SER A 4 58.98 12.92 -38.60
C SER A 4 60.05 12.50 -37.60
N VAL A 5 60.64 11.36 -37.90
CA VAL A 5 61.64 10.67 -37.10
C VAL A 5 62.76 10.34 -38.06
N ASP A 6 63.85 11.09 -38.01
CA ASP A 6 65.05 10.80 -38.80
C ASP A 6 66.05 10.07 -37.90
N VAL A 7 66.35 8.82 -38.27
CA VAL A 7 67.34 8.00 -37.58
C VAL A 7 68.72 8.51 -38.00
N MET A 8 69.47 9.06 -37.04
CA MET A 8 70.82 9.54 -37.31
C MET A 8 71.84 8.40 -37.21
N ASP A 9 71.71 7.53 -36.19
CA ASP A 9 72.52 6.32 -35.94
C ASP A 9 71.71 5.28 -35.10
N ASP A 10 72.26 4.08 -34.82
CA ASP A 10 71.58 2.97 -34.10
C ASP A 10 71.06 3.32 -32.67
N HIS A 11 71.45 4.48 -32.13
CA HIS A 11 71.18 4.87 -30.74
C HIS A 11 70.68 6.32 -30.56
N GLU A 12 70.43 7.08 -31.63
CA GLU A 12 70.00 8.49 -31.53
C GLU A 12 69.03 8.86 -32.66
N VAL A 13 67.96 9.56 -32.30
CA VAL A 13 66.86 9.86 -33.22
C VAL A 13 66.48 11.33 -33.15
N SER A 14 66.46 12.00 -34.30
CA SER A 14 66.00 13.38 -34.42
C SER A 14 64.49 13.44 -34.68
N VAL A 15 63.81 14.30 -33.93
CA VAL A 15 62.35 14.38 -33.90
C VAL A 15 61.88 15.80 -34.17
N LEU A 16 61.04 15.98 -35.20
CA LEU A 16 60.35 17.25 -35.45
C LEU A 16 59.04 17.32 -34.64
N ILE A 17 58.95 18.29 -33.74
CA ILE A 17 57.74 18.56 -32.95
C ILE A 17 56.79 19.42 -33.79
N PHE A 18 55.62 18.88 -34.16
CA PHE A 18 54.63 19.55 -35.03
C PHE A 18 54.21 20.93 -34.52
N ASP A 19 54.11 21.04 -33.21
CA ASP A 19 53.45 22.14 -32.54
C ASP A 19 54.38 23.36 -32.44
N THR A 20 55.70 23.13 -32.44
CA THR A 20 56.74 24.16 -32.26
C THR A 20 57.65 24.30 -33.48
N GLY A 21 57.69 23.32 -34.38
CA GLY A 21 58.65 23.24 -35.49
C GLY A 21 60.08 22.94 -35.03
N GLU A 22 60.29 22.65 -33.74
CA GLU A 22 61.59 22.38 -33.16
C GLU A 22 62.06 20.96 -33.47
N ILE A 23 63.36 20.82 -33.78
CA ILE A 23 64.01 19.53 -33.95
C ILE A 23 64.74 19.18 -32.65
N VAL A 24 64.35 18.08 -32.03
CA VAL A 24 64.90 17.60 -30.76
C VAL A 24 65.57 16.25 -30.97
N SER A 25 66.79 16.08 -30.46
CA SER A 25 67.45 14.77 -30.41
C SER A 25 66.97 13.96 -29.21
N VAL A 26 66.68 12.68 -29.43
CA VAL A 26 66.17 11.75 -28.42
C VAL A 26 67.03 10.50 -28.34
N GLU A 27 67.54 10.23 -27.14
CA GLU A 27 68.34 9.05 -26.81
C GLU A 27 67.54 7.98 -26.04
N PRO A 28 67.95 6.70 -26.07
CA PRO A 28 67.38 5.64 -25.26
C PRO A 28 67.39 5.95 -23.77
N HIS A 29 66.20 6.03 -23.19
CA HIS A 29 66.04 6.23 -21.76
C HIS A 29 66.11 4.89 -21.02
N ARG A 30 66.67 4.87 -19.81
CA ARG A 30 66.72 3.67 -18.95
C ARG A 30 65.62 3.75 -17.91
N TRP A 31 64.67 2.82 -17.94
CA TRP A 31 63.69 2.65 -16.87
C TRP A 31 64.17 1.57 -15.90
N SER A 32 64.12 1.87 -14.60
CA SER A 32 64.32 0.90 -13.52
C SER A 32 62.96 0.39 -13.04
N VAL A 33 62.83 -0.92 -12.88
CA VAL A 33 61.65 -1.57 -12.31
C VAL A 33 61.94 -1.82 -10.85
N THR A 34 61.30 -1.07 -9.95
CA THR A 34 61.51 -1.20 -8.52
C THR A 34 60.36 -1.95 -7.85
N GLN A 35 60.67 -2.77 -6.85
CA GLN A 35 59.68 -3.41 -5.99
C GLN A 35 59.73 -2.77 -4.60
N PRO A 36 58.58 -2.33 -4.05
CA PRO A 36 58.55 -1.79 -2.69
C PRO A 36 58.77 -2.92 -1.67
N ARG A 37 59.67 -2.68 -0.72
CA ARG A 37 59.99 -3.56 0.38
C ARG A 37 59.90 -2.78 1.69
N LEU A 38 59.22 -3.36 2.67
CA LEU A 38 59.08 -2.75 3.99
C LEU A 38 60.20 -3.27 4.89
N GLU A 39 61.08 -2.38 5.35
CA GLU A 39 62.15 -2.72 6.29
C GLU A 39 62.16 -1.71 7.44
N SER A 40 62.05 -2.20 8.67
CA SER A 40 61.98 -1.38 9.91
C SER A 40 60.94 -0.24 9.86
N GLY A 41 59.77 -0.49 9.27
CA GLY A 41 58.69 0.49 9.16
C GLY A 41 58.92 1.60 8.13
N ARG A 42 59.99 1.51 7.32
CA ARG A 42 60.25 2.40 6.19
C ARG A 42 60.04 1.66 4.87
N LEU A 43 59.40 2.34 3.92
CA LEU A 43 59.22 1.84 2.56
C LEU A 43 60.52 2.10 1.79
N LEU A 44 61.21 1.04 1.40
CA LEU A 44 62.38 1.08 0.53
C LEU A 44 62.00 0.54 -0.85
N HIS A 45 62.68 1.03 -1.89
CA HIS A 45 62.48 0.55 -3.26
C HIS A 45 63.72 -0.21 -3.71
N GLU A 46 63.59 -1.52 -3.94
CA GLU A 46 64.67 -2.39 -4.41
C GLU A 46 64.63 -2.45 -5.96
N ASP A 47 65.75 -2.17 -6.64
CA ASP A 47 65.82 -2.18 -8.11
C ASP A 47 65.92 -3.62 -8.62
N MET A 48 64.85 -4.13 -9.22
CA MET A 48 64.72 -5.53 -9.65
C MET A 48 65.28 -5.75 -11.06
N GLY A 49 65.52 -4.69 -11.82
CA GLY A 49 66.02 -4.77 -13.18
C GLY A 49 65.76 -3.49 -13.97
N SER A 50 66.34 -3.41 -15.16
CA SER A 50 66.17 -2.25 -16.03
C SER A 50 66.09 -2.61 -17.50
N PHE A 51 65.37 -1.80 -18.25
CA PHE A 51 65.38 -1.84 -19.70
C PHE A 51 65.68 -0.46 -20.27
N ARG A 52 66.34 -0.43 -21.45
CA ARG A 52 66.62 0.78 -22.22
C ARG A 52 65.85 0.72 -23.53
N GLN A 53 65.13 1.79 -23.87
CA GLN A 53 64.45 1.95 -25.15
C GLN A 53 64.31 3.44 -25.48
N LEU A 54 64.07 3.78 -26.74
CA LEU A 54 63.66 5.14 -27.08
C LEU A 54 62.30 5.44 -26.41
N PRO A 55 62.11 6.62 -25.80
CA PRO A 55 60.89 6.98 -25.05
C PRO A 55 59.69 7.30 -25.95
N PHE A 56 59.55 6.57 -27.07
CA PHE A 56 58.43 6.71 -27.98
C PHE A 56 57.37 5.64 -27.73
N LYS A 57 56.11 6.03 -27.89
CA LYS A 57 54.97 5.12 -27.88
C LYS A 57 54.06 5.48 -29.04
N LEU A 58 53.77 4.51 -29.90
CA LEU A 58 52.76 4.67 -30.95
C LEU A 58 51.42 4.98 -30.30
N ALA A 59 50.87 6.16 -30.56
CA ALA A 59 49.60 6.60 -29.99
C ALA A 59 48.77 7.29 -31.07
N TRP A 60 48.07 6.48 -31.87
CA TRP A 60 47.04 6.97 -32.80
C TRP A 60 45.69 7.15 -32.10
N ALA A 61 45.49 6.46 -30.99
CA ALA A 61 44.40 6.62 -30.04
C ALA A 61 44.88 6.16 -28.65
N VAL A 62 44.43 6.83 -27.59
CA VAL A 62 44.66 6.41 -26.20
C VAL A 62 43.33 6.25 -25.49
N THR A 63 43.25 5.33 -24.54
CA THR A 63 42.04 5.21 -23.71
C THR A 63 41.94 6.42 -22.78
N ILE A 64 40.71 6.81 -22.45
CA ILE A 64 40.45 7.93 -21.51
C ILE A 64 41.20 7.71 -20.19
N HIS A 65 41.22 6.49 -19.66
CA HIS A 65 41.94 6.16 -18.43
C HIS A 65 43.46 6.35 -18.57
N LYS A 66 44.07 6.05 -19.73
CA LYS A 66 45.51 6.27 -19.95
C LYS A 66 45.86 7.74 -20.18
N SER A 67 44.89 8.57 -20.51
CA SER A 67 45.08 10.02 -20.65
C SER A 67 45.13 10.78 -19.31
N GLN A 68 44.82 10.11 -18.19
CA GLN A 68 44.79 10.73 -16.88
C GLN A 68 46.15 11.36 -16.54
N GLY A 69 46.12 12.63 -16.11
CA GLY A 69 47.33 13.41 -15.84
C GLY A 69 48.01 14.03 -17.07
N MET A 70 47.52 13.73 -18.28
CA MET A 70 47.99 14.37 -19.51
C MET A 70 47.18 15.61 -19.85
N THR A 71 47.75 16.49 -20.68
CA THR A 71 47.12 17.71 -21.17
C THR A 71 47.40 17.85 -22.66
N PHE A 72 46.37 18.15 -23.45
CA PHE A 72 46.42 18.26 -24.91
C PHE A 72 45.82 19.58 -25.40
N ASP A 73 46.34 20.11 -26.50
CA ASP A 73 45.78 21.31 -27.14
C ASP A 73 44.56 21.00 -28.00
N LYS A 74 44.56 19.84 -28.67
CA LYS A 74 43.43 19.34 -29.48
C LYS A 74 43.19 17.86 -29.26
N VAL A 75 41.92 17.46 -29.11
CA VAL A 75 41.51 16.07 -28.89
C VAL A 75 40.25 15.75 -29.68
N ILE A 76 40.19 14.53 -30.21
CA ILE A 76 38.95 13.93 -30.68
C ILE A 76 38.53 12.91 -29.63
N ILE A 77 37.39 13.15 -29.00
CA ILE A 77 36.86 12.28 -27.94
C ILE A 77 35.78 11.38 -28.53
N ASP A 78 36.02 10.07 -28.46
CA ASP A 78 35.05 9.05 -28.82
C ASP A 78 34.59 8.31 -27.57
N ILE A 79 33.29 8.45 -27.26
CA ILE A 79 32.60 7.82 -26.14
C ILE A 79 31.56 6.79 -26.62
N GLY A 80 31.70 6.28 -27.86
CA GLY A 80 30.76 5.36 -28.53
C GLY A 80 30.31 4.15 -27.70
N GLY A 81 31.20 3.60 -26.89
CA GLY A 81 30.93 2.48 -25.99
C GLY A 81 30.36 2.84 -24.60
N GLY A 82 30.06 4.13 -24.36
CA GLY A 82 29.70 4.66 -23.05
C GLY A 82 30.90 4.89 -22.13
N THR A 83 30.66 5.57 -21.02
CA THR A 83 31.60 5.60 -19.88
C THR A 83 31.33 4.41 -18.97
N ARG A 84 32.39 3.83 -18.41
CA ARG A 84 32.32 2.59 -17.61
C ARG A 84 32.70 2.79 -16.15
N SER A 85 33.16 3.98 -15.79
CA SER A 85 33.51 4.32 -14.41
C SER A 85 33.13 5.76 -14.08
N THR A 86 32.94 6.01 -12.80
CA THR A 86 32.65 7.34 -12.25
C THR A 86 33.80 8.30 -12.58
N GLY A 87 33.46 9.55 -12.92
CA GLY A 87 34.45 10.57 -13.29
C GLY A 87 35.18 10.38 -14.63
N GLN A 88 34.97 9.29 -15.36
CA GLN A 88 35.68 9.02 -16.63
C GLN A 88 35.38 10.07 -17.72
N LEU A 89 34.13 10.52 -17.84
CA LEU A 89 33.77 11.58 -18.77
C LEU A 89 34.51 12.88 -18.43
N TYR A 90 34.57 13.22 -17.14
CA TYR A 90 35.31 14.37 -16.66
C TYR A 90 36.78 14.27 -17.04
N VAL A 91 37.41 13.10 -16.85
CA VAL A 91 38.81 12.89 -17.29
C VAL A 91 38.94 13.18 -18.77
N ALA A 92 38.09 12.61 -19.64
CA ALA A 92 38.15 12.82 -21.09
C ALA A 92 38.08 14.30 -21.49
N LEU A 93 37.14 15.05 -20.93
CA LEU A 93 36.92 16.46 -21.25
C LEU A 93 38.03 17.35 -20.68
N SER A 94 38.47 17.08 -19.45
CA SER A 94 39.45 17.90 -18.74
C SER A 94 40.89 17.75 -19.26
N ARG A 95 41.16 16.83 -20.21
CA ARG A 95 42.50 16.74 -20.81
C ARG A 95 42.75 17.81 -21.86
N ALA A 96 41.72 18.43 -22.43
CA ALA A 96 41.91 19.52 -23.38
C ALA A 96 42.13 20.85 -22.64
N ARG A 97 43.06 21.69 -23.13
CA ARG A 97 43.31 23.02 -22.53
C ARG A 97 42.16 24.01 -22.76
N SER A 98 41.37 23.81 -23.80
CA SER A 98 40.26 24.70 -24.15
C SER A 98 39.12 23.92 -24.80
N LEU A 99 37.91 24.48 -24.75
CA LEU A 99 36.74 23.91 -25.41
C LEU A 99 36.90 23.87 -26.93
N ASP A 100 37.54 24.89 -27.53
CA ASP A 100 37.83 24.94 -28.97
C ASP A 100 38.77 23.82 -29.43
N GLY A 101 39.53 23.25 -28.50
CA GLY A 101 40.38 22.08 -28.72
C GLY A 101 39.64 20.74 -28.71
N ILE A 102 38.34 20.71 -28.38
CA ILE A 102 37.58 19.47 -28.24
C ILE A 102 36.71 19.22 -29.47
N VAL A 103 36.87 18.05 -30.07
CA VAL A 103 35.92 17.51 -31.04
C VAL A 103 35.27 16.27 -30.43
N LEU A 104 33.96 16.30 -30.24
CA LEU A 104 33.19 15.14 -29.81
C LEU A 104 32.74 14.35 -31.04
N ARG A 105 33.11 13.06 -31.12
CA ARG A 105 32.64 12.19 -32.22
C ARG A 105 31.13 11.94 -32.16
N GLN A 106 30.55 12.06 -30.97
CA GLN A 106 29.11 11.95 -30.72
C GLN A 106 28.69 12.83 -29.54
N ALA A 107 27.41 13.19 -29.47
CA ALA A 107 26.87 13.98 -28.36
C ALA A 107 26.98 13.25 -27.02
N ILE A 108 27.23 14.02 -25.96
CA ILE A 108 27.17 13.54 -24.57
C ILE A 108 25.69 13.37 -24.19
N ARG A 109 25.36 12.23 -23.56
CA ARG A 109 24.03 11.91 -23.04
C ARG A 109 24.13 11.75 -21.53
N SER A 110 23.02 11.91 -20.81
CA SER A 110 22.98 11.78 -19.34
C SER A 110 23.56 10.44 -18.85
N LYS A 111 23.30 9.34 -19.57
CA LYS A 111 23.88 8.02 -19.26
C LYS A 111 25.41 7.91 -19.31
N HIS A 112 26.10 8.91 -19.88
CA HIS A 112 27.57 8.96 -19.89
C HIS A 112 28.13 9.69 -18.64
N VAL A 113 27.29 10.31 -17.83
CA VAL A 113 27.66 11.01 -16.60
C VAL A 113 27.48 10.05 -15.43
N LEU A 114 28.53 9.31 -15.11
CA LEU A 114 28.57 8.42 -13.95
C LEU A 114 29.13 9.18 -12.75
N VAL A 115 28.36 9.24 -11.67
CA VAL A 115 28.72 9.91 -10.42
C VAL A 115 28.97 8.86 -9.35
N ASP A 116 30.02 9.08 -8.58
CA ASP A 116 30.34 8.23 -7.43
C ASP A 116 29.33 8.47 -6.29
N GLU A 117 28.79 7.38 -5.73
CA GLU A 117 27.78 7.46 -4.68
C GLU A 117 28.35 8.05 -3.39
N ASP A 118 29.61 7.76 -3.05
CA ASP A 118 30.24 8.31 -1.84
C ASP A 118 30.47 9.83 -1.98
N VAL A 119 30.81 10.29 -3.17
CA VAL A 119 30.91 11.74 -3.47
C VAL A 119 29.54 12.40 -3.41
N SER A 120 28.52 11.78 -3.99
CA SER A 120 27.13 12.25 -3.92
C SER A 120 26.67 12.35 -2.47
N ARG A 121 27.02 11.35 -1.66
CA ARG A 121 26.76 11.27 -0.22
C ARG A 121 27.52 12.34 0.57
N PHE A 122 28.76 12.65 0.20
CA PHE A 122 29.55 13.73 0.81
C PHE A 122 28.94 15.12 0.56
N PHE A 123 28.56 15.43 -0.68
CA PHE A 123 27.91 16.71 -0.98
C PHE A 123 26.49 16.80 -0.39
N ALA A 124 25.80 15.66 -0.25
CA ALA A 124 24.53 15.58 0.45
C ALA A 124 24.62 16.04 1.92
N ARG A 125 25.65 15.57 2.65
CA ARG A 125 25.87 15.95 4.05
C ARG A 125 25.93 17.46 4.24
N ARG A 126 26.76 18.13 3.42
CA ARG A 126 26.96 19.58 3.51
C ARG A 126 25.70 20.42 3.31
N ARG A 127 24.79 19.99 2.43
CA ARG A 127 23.52 20.70 2.22
C ARG A 127 22.61 20.59 3.45
N VAL A 128 22.52 19.41 4.07
CA VAL A 128 21.64 19.19 5.23
C VAL A 128 22.16 19.84 6.50
N GLU A 129 23.49 19.97 6.68
CA GLU A 129 24.10 20.68 7.81
C GLU A 129 23.71 22.17 7.92
N SER A 130 23.15 22.76 6.85
CA SER A 130 22.83 24.19 6.77
C SER A 130 21.32 24.50 6.75
N GLY A 131 20.46 23.46 6.71
CA GLY A 131 19.00 23.60 6.53
C GLY A 131 18.19 23.29 7.79
N PRO A 132 16.85 23.41 7.74
CA PRO A 132 15.97 23.16 8.89
C PRO A 132 16.15 21.75 9.49
N LEU A 133 16.46 20.74 8.68
CA LEU A 133 16.70 19.36 9.15
C LEU A 133 18.14 19.11 9.66
N ALA A 134 18.95 20.15 9.83
CA ALA A 134 20.30 20.03 10.35
C ALA A 134 20.29 19.37 11.74
N GLY A 135 21.12 18.33 11.91
CA GLY A 135 21.22 17.59 13.17
C GLY A 135 20.05 16.66 13.47
N GLN A 136 19.00 16.65 12.65
CA GLN A 136 17.85 15.76 12.86
C GLN A 136 18.05 14.40 12.20
N ARG A 137 17.48 13.40 12.86
CA ARG A 137 17.33 12.05 12.34
C ARG A 137 15.91 11.90 11.79
N LEU A 138 15.77 11.45 10.56
CA LEU A 138 14.48 11.33 9.89
C LEU A 138 14.11 9.86 9.78
N ALA A 139 12.84 9.54 10.03
CA ALA A 139 12.25 8.25 9.68
C ALA A 139 11.29 8.48 8.52
N VAL A 140 11.72 8.19 7.31
CA VAL A 140 10.91 8.33 6.09
C VAL A 140 10.10 7.06 5.91
N VAL A 141 8.78 7.13 6.07
CA VAL A 141 7.90 5.97 6.12
C VAL A 141 6.94 5.96 4.94
N ALA A 142 6.78 4.78 4.34
CA ALA A 142 5.77 4.52 3.33
C ALA A 142 5.11 3.17 3.57
N THR A 143 3.87 3.04 3.09
CA THR A 143 3.03 1.86 3.30
C THR A 143 2.34 1.44 2.01
N ASN A 144 2.07 0.14 1.89
CA ASN A 144 0.97 -0.35 1.07
C ASN A 144 -0.16 -0.81 2.00
N VAL A 145 -1.38 -0.70 1.51
CA VAL A 145 -2.60 -1.02 2.26
C VAL A 145 -3.50 -1.98 1.50
N THR A 146 -4.41 -2.63 2.20
CA THR A 146 -5.31 -3.64 1.62
C THR A 146 -6.29 -3.10 0.56
N GLY A 147 -6.49 -1.79 0.49
CA GLY A 147 -7.49 -1.14 -0.38
C GLY A 147 -7.55 0.39 -0.21
N HIS A 148 -8.63 1.02 -0.69
CA HIS A 148 -8.84 2.48 -0.68
C HIS A 148 -9.93 3.00 0.28
N GLY A 149 -10.55 2.13 1.04
CA GLY A 149 -11.56 2.43 2.05
C GLY A 149 -10.98 2.92 3.39
N GLN A 150 -11.87 3.52 4.18
CA GLN A 150 -11.53 4.11 5.49
C GLN A 150 -11.07 3.12 6.57
N TYR A 151 -11.26 1.82 6.34
CA TYR A 151 -10.89 0.74 7.26
C TYR A 151 -9.74 -0.12 6.74
N ASP A 152 -9.16 0.22 5.59
CA ASP A 152 -8.05 -0.55 5.05
C ASP A 152 -6.82 -0.49 5.93
N ARG A 153 -6.12 -1.61 5.95
CA ARG A 153 -5.05 -1.91 6.90
C ARG A 153 -3.72 -1.97 6.20
N ILE A 154 -2.65 -1.77 6.96
CA ILE A 154 -1.30 -1.84 6.43
C ILE A 154 -1.01 -3.30 6.05
N VAL A 155 -0.54 -3.52 4.82
CA VAL A 155 -0.10 -4.84 4.32
C VAL A 155 1.40 -4.86 4.02
N GLU A 156 2.03 -3.68 3.89
CA GLU A 156 3.48 -3.52 3.80
C GLU A 156 3.86 -2.19 4.46
N LEU A 157 4.96 -2.19 5.20
CA LEU A 157 5.52 -1.02 5.84
C LEU A 157 7.02 -0.97 5.56
N ALA A 158 7.49 0.20 5.12
CA ALA A 158 8.89 0.47 4.94
C ALA A 158 9.32 1.76 5.65
N VAL A 159 10.54 1.75 6.17
CA VAL A 159 11.17 2.88 6.86
C VAL A 159 12.57 3.08 6.29
N VAL A 160 12.88 4.30 5.91
CA VAL A 160 14.23 4.73 5.53
C VAL A 160 14.70 5.75 6.56
N ILE A 161 15.75 5.42 7.31
CA ILE A 161 16.33 6.30 8.32
C ILE A 161 17.40 7.16 7.68
N VAL A 162 17.26 8.48 7.82
CA VAL A 162 18.19 9.45 7.24
C VAL A 162 18.84 10.26 8.35
N GLU A 163 20.16 10.34 8.34
CA GLU A 163 20.96 11.19 9.23
C GLU A 163 21.90 12.05 8.40
N GLY A 164 21.88 13.38 8.62
CA GLY A 164 22.72 14.31 7.87
C GLY A 164 22.57 14.16 6.35
N GLY A 165 21.35 13.88 5.86
CA GLY A 165 21.08 13.70 4.43
C GLY A 165 21.50 12.37 3.83
N ILE A 166 21.89 11.38 4.64
CA ILE A 166 22.30 10.06 4.17
C ILE A 166 21.38 9.01 4.74
N VAL A 167 20.97 8.06 3.90
CA VAL A 167 20.31 6.82 4.34
C VAL A 167 21.30 6.01 5.18
N VAL A 168 21.03 5.89 6.47
CA VAL A 168 21.87 5.14 7.42
C VAL A 168 21.29 3.79 7.78
N ASP A 169 19.99 3.58 7.57
CA ASP A 169 19.32 2.32 7.86
C ASP A 169 18.02 2.24 7.08
N GLU A 170 17.58 1.03 6.80
CA GLU A 170 16.33 0.76 6.09
C GLU A 170 15.63 -0.46 6.70
N PHE A 171 14.31 -0.45 6.67
CA PHE A 171 13.45 -1.55 7.08
C PHE A 171 12.36 -1.71 6.04
N ASP A 172 12.03 -2.94 5.68
CA ASP A 172 10.83 -3.27 4.95
C ASP A 172 10.25 -4.58 5.46
N THR A 173 8.94 -4.62 5.59
CA THR A 173 8.24 -5.83 6.03
C THR A 173 6.82 -5.83 5.49
N MET A 174 6.37 -6.99 5.04
CA MET A 174 4.96 -7.30 4.91
C MET A 174 4.33 -7.35 6.31
N ILE A 175 3.04 -7.05 6.37
CA ILE A 175 2.24 -7.09 7.59
C ILE A 175 0.98 -7.89 7.30
N HIS A 176 0.68 -8.88 8.15
CA HIS A 176 -0.58 -9.61 8.06
C HIS A 176 -1.74 -8.67 8.48
N PRO A 177 -2.63 -8.29 7.56
CA PRO A 177 -3.60 -7.22 7.84
C PRO A 177 -4.84 -7.73 8.60
N LEU A 178 -4.94 -9.03 8.91
CA LEU A 178 -6.13 -9.68 9.51
C LEU A 178 -7.43 -9.39 8.73
N ARG A 179 -7.30 -9.18 7.42
CA ARG A 179 -8.39 -8.96 6.47
C ARG A 179 -7.92 -9.26 5.06
N ASP A 180 -8.85 -9.27 4.13
CA ASP A 180 -8.56 -9.58 2.73
C ASP A 180 -7.76 -8.46 2.03
N VAL A 181 -6.86 -8.83 1.12
CA VAL A 181 -5.97 -7.92 0.37
C VAL A 181 -6.59 -7.63 -1.01
N THR A 182 -7.45 -6.62 -1.06
CA THR A 182 -8.26 -6.32 -2.24
C THR A 182 -7.55 -5.51 -3.33
N ALA A 183 -6.49 -4.78 -2.97
CA ALA A 183 -5.67 -3.97 -3.90
C ALA A 183 -4.40 -4.70 -4.39
N SER A 184 -4.37 -6.03 -4.29
CA SER A 184 -3.24 -6.87 -4.73
C SER A 184 -2.75 -6.54 -6.14
N TRP A 185 -3.63 -6.10 -7.05
CA TRP A 185 -3.30 -5.70 -8.42
C TRP A 185 -2.51 -4.39 -8.52
N GLU A 186 -2.51 -3.54 -7.50
CA GLU A 186 -1.76 -2.26 -7.49
C GLU A 186 -0.33 -2.43 -7.01
N HIS A 187 -0.15 -3.19 -5.93
CA HIS A 187 1.14 -3.33 -5.25
C HIS A 187 1.76 -4.73 -5.43
N GLY A 188 1.00 -5.69 -5.94
CA GLY A 188 1.46 -7.06 -6.21
C GLY A 188 1.63 -7.93 -4.95
N ILE A 189 1.09 -7.52 -3.80
CA ILE A 189 1.13 -8.33 -2.57
C ILE A 189 -0.17 -9.10 -2.51
N THR A 190 -0.10 -10.43 -2.51
CA THR A 190 -1.26 -11.30 -2.47
C THR A 190 -1.58 -11.75 -1.04
N ALA A 191 -2.71 -12.42 -0.84
CA ALA A 191 -3.07 -12.95 0.47
C ALA A 191 -2.13 -14.07 0.92
N SER A 192 -1.69 -14.97 0.02
CA SER A 192 -0.70 -16.01 0.34
C SER A 192 0.66 -15.42 0.72
N MET A 193 1.08 -14.32 0.10
CA MET A 193 2.33 -13.65 0.51
C MET A 193 2.24 -13.08 1.94
N ALA A 194 1.06 -12.61 2.33
CA ALA A 194 0.84 -11.99 3.63
C ALA A 194 0.41 -12.97 4.73
N SER A 195 0.11 -14.24 4.43
CA SER A 195 -0.53 -15.18 5.36
C SER A 195 0.33 -15.46 6.61
N ILE A 196 1.61 -15.75 6.41
CA ILE A 196 2.58 -15.94 7.49
C ILE A 196 3.31 -14.66 7.89
N ALA A 197 2.98 -13.51 7.30
CA ALA A 197 3.59 -12.22 7.61
C ALA A 197 3.43 -11.87 9.10
N PRO A 198 4.39 -11.12 9.68
CA PRO A 198 4.22 -10.64 11.05
C PRO A 198 2.97 -9.79 11.17
N SER A 199 2.30 -9.89 12.32
CA SER A 199 1.30 -8.89 12.70
C SER A 199 1.95 -7.52 12.86
N PHE A 200 1.15 -6.46 12.85
CA PHE A 200 1.66 -5.11 13.10
C PHE A 200 2.41 -5.01 14.43
N SER A 201 1.98 -5.72 15.48
CA SER A 201 2.64 -5.72 16.79
C SER A 201 4.04 -6.31 16.75
N GLU A 202 4.23 -7.44 16.06
CA GLU A 202 5.52 -8.11 15.91
C GLU A 202 6.49 -7.28 15.04
N ALA A 203 5.98 -6.70 13.95
CA ALA A 203 6.76 -5.79 13.11
C ALA A 203 7.16 -4.51 13.86
N TRP A 204 6.23 -3.92 14.62
CA TRP A 204 6.49 -2.72 15.41
C TRP A 204 7.51 -2.98 16.52
N ALA A 205 7.50 -4.16 17.15
CA ALA A 205 8.50 -4.55 18.15
C ALA A 205 9.93 -4.56 17.57
N ALA A 206 10.10 -4.91 16.28
CA ALA A 206 11.39 -4.85 15.59
C ALA A 206 11.81 -3.43 15.18
N ILE A 207 10.84 -2.59 14.77
CA ILE A 207 11.11 -1.31 14.12
C ILE A 207 11.17 -0.16 15.12
N ALA A 208 10.25 -0.09 16.09
CA ALA A 208 10.06 1.03 17.00
C ALA A 208 11.33 1.49 17.75
N PRO A 209 12.19 0.58 18.26
CA PRO A 209 13.42 1.00 18.95
C PRO A 209 14.33 1.88 18.09
N ASN A 210 14.28 1.71 16.77
CA ASN A 210 15.09 2.49 15.83
C ASN A 210 14.47 3.84 15.46
N LEU A 211 13.18 4.05 15.78
CA LEU A 211 12.41 5.24 15.45
C LEU A 211 12.45 6.31 16.55
N GLU A 212 12.81 5.96 17.78
CA GLU A 212 12.88 6.90 18.89
C GLU A 212 13.80 8.09 18.54
N GLY A 213 13.32 9.31 18.81
CA GLY A 213 14.03 10.55 18.49
C GLY A 213 14.10 10.90 17.00
N CYS A 214 13.45 10.13 16.11
CA CYS A 214 13.37 10.47 14.69
C CYS A 214 12.19 11.40 14.40
N VAL A 215 12.38 12.37 13.50
CA VAL A 215 11.29 13.13 12.89
C VAL A 215 10.62 12.24 11.86
N LEU A 216 9.30 12.00 12.01
CA LEU A 216 8.52 11.22 11.06
C LEU A 216 8.38 11.99 9.74
N VAL A 217 8.69 11.36 8.62
CA VAL A 217 8.55 11.94 7.28
C VAL A 217 7.73 10.99 6.43
N ALA A 218 6.78 11.51 5.66
CA ALA A 218 6.03 10.71 4.71
C ALA A 218 5.57 11.59 3.55
N HIS A 219 5.33 10.97 2.39
CA HIS A 219 4.72 11.71 1.29
C HIS A 219 3.30 12.15 1.63
N GLY A 220 2.47 11.25 2.17
CA GLY A 220 1.15 11.58 2.70
C GLY A 220 1.08 11.41 4.23
N LEU A 221 1.57 12.39 4.99
CA LEU A 221 1.71 12.27 6.44
C LEU A 221 0.37 12.08 7.17
N SER A 222 -0.69 12.76 6.75
CA SER A 222 -2.03 12.61 7.32
C SER A 222 -2.58 11.18 7.13
N ALA A 223 -2.39 10.62 5.93
CA ALA A 223 -2.82 9.25 5.63
C ALA A 223 -2.02 8.23 6.43
N LEU A 224 -0.70 8.37 6.49
CA LEU A 224 0.16 7.50 7.30
C LEU A 224 -0.20 7.57 8.78
N SER A 225 -0.33 8.77 9.34
CA SER A 225 -0.70 8.97 10.74
C SER A 225 -2.01 8.28 11.10
N ARG A 226 -3.01 8.35 10.19
CA ARG A 226 -4.28 7.64 10.36
C ARG A 226 -4.10 6.13 10.33
N GLN A 227 -3.35 5.60 9.36
CA GLN A 227 -3.09 4.16 9.22
C GLN A 227 -2.37 3.61 10.47
N LEU A 228 -1.30 4.27 10.92
CA LEU A 228 -0.58 3.88 12.14
C LEU A 228 -1.52 3.88 13.36
N ARG A 229 -2.29 4.94 13.59
CA ARG A 229 -3.28 4.99 14.69
C ARG A 229 -4.29 3.85 14.62
N GLN A 230 -4.76 3.49 13.43
CA GLN A 230 -5.68 2.37 13.24
C GLN A 230 -5.02 1.04 13.62
N GLU A 231 -3.77 0.82 13.24
CA GLU A 231 -3.04 -0.39 13.60
C GLU A 231 -2.76 -0.47 15.11
N PHE A 232 -2.34 0.64 15.74
CA PHE A 232 -2.17 0.69 17.19
C PHE A 232 -3.47 0.36 17.94
N MET A 233 -4.60 0.92 17.51
CA MET A 233 -5.91 0.61 18.09
C MET A 233 -6.32 -0.84 17.84
N ALA A 234 -6.05 -1.40 16.66
CA ALA A 234 -6.39 -2.77 16.32
C ALA A 234 -5.53 -3.80 17.08
N SER A 235 -4.31 -3.43 17.45
CA SER A 235 -3.37 -4.25 18.21
C SER A 235 -3.40 -3.98 19.72
N ASP A 236 -4.29 -3.12 20.22
CA ASP A 236 -4.36 -2.70 21.63
C ASP A 236 -3.00 -2.17 22.16
N MET A 237 -2.30 -1.41 21.32
CA MET A 237 -0.98 -0.87 21.60
C MET A 237 -1.03 0.64 21.83
N ALA A 238 -0.30 1.11 22.82
CA ALA A 238 -0.04 2.54 22.99
C ALA A 238 1.05 2.98 22.00
N PRO A 239 0.80 3.97 21.12
CA PRO A 239 1.76 4.38 20.10
C PRO A 239 2.97 5.16 20.61
N GLY A 240 2.91 5.71 21.83
CA GLY A 240 3.74 6.85 22.21
C GLY A 240 3.34 8.13 21.45
N SER A 241 4.24 9.10 21.37
CA SER A 241 4.06 10.29 20.53
C SER A 241 4.69 10.08 19.16
N LEU A 242 3.90 10.20 18.10
CA LEU A 242 4.42 10.26 16.72
C LEU A 242 5.03 11.63 16.36
N GLY A 243 4.93 12.61 17.27
CA GLY A 243 5.42 13.96 17.07
C GLY A 243 4.72 14.74 15.95
N THR A 244 5.37 15.81 15.51
CA THR A 244 4.95 16.65 14.38
C THR A 244 5.94 16.41 13.24
N GLY A 245 5.54 15.60 12.27
CA GLY A 245 6.39 15.16 11.16
C GLY A 245 6.41 16.11 9.95
N VAL A 246 7.03 15.65 8.87
CA VAL A 246 7.11 16.38 7.58
C VAL A 246 6.32 15.65 6.49
N CYS A 247 5.44 16.40 5.82
CA CYS A 247 4.63 15.91 4.70
C CYS A 247 5.25 16.35 3.36
N THR A 248 5.94 15.46 2.65
CA THR A 248 6.62 15.88 1.40
C THR A 248 5.65 16.22 0.27
N ARG A 249 4.39 15.75 0.32
CA ARG A 249 3.34 16.18 -0.62
C ARG A 249 2.92 17.62 -0.41
N GLU A 250 2.77 18.07 0.84
CA GLU A 250 2.43 19.48 1.13
C GLU A 250 3.55 20.41 0.67
N GLN A 251 4.81 19.99 0.85
CA GLN A 251 5.97 20.75 0.43
C GLN A 251 6.19 20.75 -1.09
N SER A 252 5.83 19.68 -1.79
CA SER A 252 6.01 19.57 -3.25
C SER A 252 4.78 19.99 -4.06
N GLY A 253 3.58 19.93 -3.49
CA GLY A 253 2.31 20.21 -4.17
C GLY A 253 1.78 19.08 -5.05
N ASP A 254 2.51 17.97 -5.19
CA ASP A 254 2.29 16.96 -6.23
C ASP A 254 2.21 15.52 -5.69
N SER A 255 1.79 14.58 -6.55
CA SER A 255 1.96 13.15 -6.28
C SER A 255 3.45 12.78 -6.22
N LEU A 256 3.80 11.70 -5.52
CA LEU A 256 5.21 11.30 -5.35
C LEU A 256 5.92 11.13 -6.70
N ALA A 257 5.26 10.45 -7.66
CA ALA A 257 5.79 10.25 -9.00
C ALA A 257 6.04 11.58 -9.73
N ALA A 258 5.09 12.50 -9.68
CA ALA A 258 5.21 13.82 -10.32
C ALA A 258 6.29 14.68 -9.65
N ALA A 259 6.32 14.70 -8.31
CA ALA A 259 7.31 15.43 -7.52
C ALA A 259 8.74 14.92 -7.76
N CYS A 260 8.90 13.59 -7.88
CA CYS A 260 10.16 12.96 -8.25
C CYS A 260 10.56 13.30 -9.68
N SER A 261 9.64 13.19 -10.64
CA SER A 261 9.88 13.54 -12.04
C SER A 261 10.30 15.00 -12.21
N ALA A 262 9.67 15.93 -11.49
CA ALA A 262 9.99 17.36 -11.55
C ALA A 262 11.40 17.69 -11.03
N ARG A 263 12.00 16.78 -10.25
CA ARG A 263 13.33 16.94 -9.64
C ARG A 263 14.35 15.92 -10.14
N GLU A 264 14.03 15.23 -11.24
CA GLU A 264 14.89 14.20 -11.86
C GLU A 264 15.29 13.07 -10.87
N ILE A 265 14.42 12.78 -9.90
CA ILE A 265 14.59 11.66 -8.96
C ILE A 265 14.10 10.38 -9.63
N PRO A 266 14.92 9.32 -9.72
CA PRO A 266 14.49 8.03 -10.26
C PRO A 266 13.28 7.49 -9.48
N PHE A 267 12.24 7.07 -10.20
CA PHE A 267 11.02 6.55 -9.62
C PHE A 267 10.50 5.38 -10.45
N ASP A 268 10.36 4.23 -9.80
CA ASP A 268 9.73 3.06 -10.40
C ASP A 268 8.23 3.35 -10.61
N PRO A 269 7.66 3.09 -11.81
CA PRO A 269 6.22 3.19 -12.05
C PRO A 269 5.34 2.33 -11.14
N ALA A 270 5.86 1.21 -10.61
CA ALA A 270 5.16 0.30 -9.70
C ALA A 270 5.97 0.06 -8.41
N PRO A 271 6.23 1.11 -7.61
CA PRO A 271 7.14 1.00 -6.49
C PRO A 271 6.48 0.24 -5.32
N ASN A 272 7.23 -0.68 -4.71
CA ASN A 272 6.88 -1.22 -3.39
C ASN A 272 6.99 -0.12 -2.30
N ALA A 273 6.61 -0.43 -1.06
CA ALA A 273 6.69 0.54 0.04
C ALA A 273 8.12 1.09 0.22
N LEU A 274 9.16 0.26 0.13
CA LEU A 274 10.55 0.69 0.29
C LEU A 274 10.97 1.67 -0.82
N GLY A 275 10.63 1.39 -2.08
CA GLY A 275 10.87 2.28 -3.21
C GLY A 275 10.18 3.64 -3.03
N LYS A 276 8.96 3.65 -2.51
CA LYS A 276 8.24 4.90 -2.15
C LYS A 276 8.98 5.66 -1.04
N ALA A 277 9.43 4.98 0.01
CA ALA A 277 10.16 5.61 1.12
C ALA A 277 11.51 6.18 0.65
N ARG A 278 12.27 5.44 -0.16
CA ARG A 278 13.53 5.90 -0.78
C ARG A 278 13.32 7.13 -1.66
N ALA A 279 12.30 7.11 -2.51
CA ALA A 279 11.95 8.25 -3.34
C ALA A 279 11.57 9.48 -2.50
N ALA A 280 10.78 9.30 -1.44
CA ALA A 280 10.44 10.37 -0.51
C ALA A 280 11.67 10.89 0.26
N ALA A 281 12.64 10.03 0.58
CA ALA A 281 13.89 10.39 1.24
C ALA A 281 14.82 11.21 0.32
N GLN A 282 14.82 10.92 -0.99
CA GLN A 282 15.49 11.77 -1.98
C GLN A 282 14.75 13.09 -2.18
N LEU A 283 13.42 13.06 -2.21
CA LEU A 283 12.59 14.24 -2.39
C LEU A 283 12.78 15.24 -1.25
N ILE A 284 12.73 14.80 0.01
CA ILE A 284 12.93 15.70 1.17
C ILE A 284 14.31 16.38 1.15
N ARG A 285 15.34 15.72 0.61
CA ARG A 285 16.68 16.30 0.44
C ARG A 285 16.77 17.34 -0.68
N ALA A 286 15.85 17.30 -1.63
CA ALA A 286 15.77 18.21 -2.77
C ALA A 286 14.78 19.36 -2.53
N LEU A 287 14.24 19.49 -1.31
CA LEU A 287 13.42 20.61 -0.89
C LEU A 287 14.32 21.60 -0.13
N ASP A 288 14.44 22.81 -0.67
CA ASP A 288 15.37 23.83 -0.16
C ASP A 288 14.80 24.60 1.05
N ASP A 289 13.47 24.69 1.17
CA ASP A 289 12.77 25.39 2.26
C ASP A 289 11.74 24.45 2.89
N LEU A 290 11.92 24.10 4.16
CA LEU A 290 10.89 23.43 4.96
C LEU A 290 10.35 24.44 5.95
N GLU A 291 9.11 24.89 5.73
CA GLU A 291 8.47 25.93 6.53
C GLU A 291 7.96 25.45 7.91
N THR A 292 8.32 24.24 8.35
CA THR A 292 7.64 23.57 9.46
C THR A 292 8.57 23.32 10.65
N THR A 293 8.11 23.65 11.85
CA THR A 293 8.67 23.13 13.10
C THR A 293 8.26 21.67 13.26
N PHE A 294 9.22 20.79 13.48
CA PHE A 294 8.98 19.35 13.69
C PHE A 294 9.31 18.95 15.12
N GLU A 295 8.52 18.02 15.64
CA GLU A 295 8.74 17.37 16.92
C GLU A 295 9.06 15.90 16.66
N PRO A 296 10.19 15.38 17.16
CA PRO A 296 10.53 13.96 16.99
C PRO A 296 9.54 13.01 17.67
N MET A 297 9.51 11.79 17.17
CA MET A 297 8.84 10.67 17.84
C MET A 297 9.48 10.43 19.21
N SER A 298 8.64 10.19 20.21
CA SER A 298 9.09 10.02 21.60
C SER A 298 8.19 9.11 22.41
N GLY A 299 8.79 8.38 23.36
CA GLY A 299 8.07 7.46 24.23
C GLY A 299 7.42 6.32 23.46
N LEU A 300 8.03 5.87 22.37
CA LEU A 300 7.53 4.75 21.59
C LEU A 300 7.62 3.48 22.43
N VAL A 301 6.53 2.72 22.48
CA VAL A 301 6.47 1.46 23.24
C VAL A 301 6.68 0.30 22.26
N PRO A 302 7.79 -0.46 22.36
CA PRO A 302 7.92 -1.71 21.64
C PRO A 302 6.81 -2.67 22.11
N GLY A 303 6.15 -3.35 21.17
CA GLY A 303 5.14 -4.36 21.54
C GLY A 303 5.74 -5.47 22.42
N VAL A 304 4.90 -6.14 23.20
CA VAL A 304 5.31 -7.31 24.02
C VAL A 304 5.53 -8.57 23.17
N SER A 305 5.20 -8.48 21.88
CA SER A 305 5.33 -9.54 20.89
C SER A 305 6.80 -9.75 20.52
N PRO A 306 7.21 -10.99 20.20
CA PRO A 306 8.55 -11.22 19.66
C PRO A 306 8.75 -10.39 18.38
N PRO A 307 9.89 -9.70 18.23
CA PRO A 307 10.23 -9.01 16.99
C PRO A 307 10.22 -9.97 15.81
N ARG A 308 9.52 -9.61 14.74
CA ARG A 308 9.59 -10.32 13.46
C ARG A 308 9.49 -9.33 12.31
N LEU A 309 10.24 -9.62 11.25
CA LEU A 309 10.12 -8.97 9.95
C LEU A 309 9.95 -10.06 8.88
N GLN A 310 9.32 -9.71 7.77
CA GLN A 310 9.26 -10.59 6.60
C GLN A 310 9.18 -9.76 5.35
N ARG A 311 10.23 -9.78 4.54
CA ARG A 311 10.31 -9.09 3.26
C ARG A 311 9.47 -9.79 2.21
N ARG A 312 9.17 -9.04 1.15
CA ARG A 312 8.54 -9.58 -0.04
C ARG A 312 9.48 -10.62 -0.71
N PRO A 313 8.96 -11.80 -1.11
CA PRO A 313 9.75 -12.76 -1.88
C PRO A 313 10.33 -12.15 -3.17
N GLY A 314 11.60 -12.48 -3.47
CA GLY A 314 12.27 -12.08 -4.71
C GLY A 314 12.77 -10.62 -4.74
N GLN A 315 12.71 -9.90 -3.62
CA GLN A 315 13.29 -8.57 -3.52
C GLN A 315 14.82 -8.67 -3.41
N LEU A 316 15.54 -8.03 -4.35
CA LEU A 316 17.01 -7.99 -4.36
C LEU A 316 17.56 -7.20 -3.15
N ASP A 317 18.69 -7.67 -2.64
CA ASP A 317 19.29 -7.21 -1.38
C ASP A 317 20.10 -5.90 -1.57
N ASP A 318 19.39 -4.79 -1.78
CA ASP A 318 19.96 -3.45 -1.86
C ASP A 318 19.83 -2.68 -0.53
N LEU A 319 19.52 -3.36 0.58
CA LEU A 319 19.26 -2.69 1.86
C LEU A 319 20.54 -2.20 2.52
N VAL A 320 20.54 -0.94 2.97
CA VAL A 320 21.55 -0.47 3.91
C VAL A 320 21.24 -1.06 5.28
N ARG A 321 21.91 -2.17 5.63
CA ARG A 321 21.81 -2.84 6.94
C ARG A 321 22.93 -2.35 7.85
N ARG A 322 22.67 -1.38 8.73
CA ARG A 322 23.66 -1.04 9.78
C ARG A 322 23.55 -1.99 10.96
N LEU A 323 24.64 -2.74 11.17
CA LEU A 323 24.74 -3.76 12.21
C LEU A 323 25.06 -3.21 13.60
N ASP A 324 25.73 -2.07 13.67
CA ASP A 324 26.09 -1.46 14.95
C ASP A 324 25.43 -0.10 15.09
N ARG A 325 24.33 -0.10 15.85
CA ARG A 325 24.00 1.05 16.67
C ARG A 325 24.04 0.55 18.10
N ASP A 326 24.95 1.11 18.88
CA ASP A 326 24.92 1.06 20.33
C ASP A 326 23.65 1.80 20.77
N ALA A 327 22.51 1.12 20.70
CA ALA A 327 21.27 1.62 21.23
C ALA A 327 21.42 1.63 22.76
N VAL A 328 22.01 2.70 23.28
CA VAL A 328 22.02 2.99 24.71
C VAL A 328 20.56 2.99 25.15
N SER A 329 20.18 2.05 26.03
CA SER A 329 18.85 1.89 26.65
C SER A 329 17.91 0.78 26.14
N VAL A 330 18.37 -0.19 25.34
CA VAL A 330 17.55 -1.40 25.02
C VAL A 330 18.03 -2.60 25.84
N GLU A 331 17.09 -3.38 26.39
CA GLU A 331 17.40 -4.64 27.09
C GLU A 331 18.17 -5.59 26.15
N PRO A 332 19.26 -6.25 26.61
CA PRO A 332 20.10 -7.11 25.76
C PRO A 332 19.33 -8.15 24.95
N THR A 333 18.33 -8.79 25.57
CA THR A 333 17.48 -9.79 24.92
C THR A 333 16.63 -9.21 23.79
N GLN A 334 16.11 -7.98 23.96
CA GLN A 334 15.34 -7.28 22.92
C GLN A 334 16.23 -6.86 21.75
N LEU A 335 17.45 -6.40 22.04
CA LEU A 335 18.40 -6.03 21.00
C LEU A 335 18.80 -7.25 20.16
N PHE A 336 19.06 -8.38 20.80
CA PHE A 336 19.36 -9.63 20.11
C PHE A 336 18.16 -10.14 19.30
N ALA A 337 16.95 -10.14 19.87
CA ALA A 337 15.74 -10.55 19.16
C ALA A 337 15.44 -9.66 17.95
N GLY A 338 15.63 -8.35 18.07
CA GLY A 338 15.49 -7.41 16.94
C GLY A 338 16.54 -7.65 15.85
N ARG A 339 17.78 -8.01 16.22
CA ARG A 339 18.81 -8.40 15.25
C ARG A 339 18.44 -9.69 14.52
N LEU A 340 18.02 -10.70 15.27
CA LEU A 340 17.59 -11.98 14.74
C LEU A 340 16.46 -11.80 13.72
N ALA A 341 15.43 -11.04 14.08
CA ALA A 341 14.31 -10.73 13.20
C ALA A 341 14.72 -10.03 11.90
N ARG A 342 15.82 -9.28 11.93
CA ARG A 342 16.34 -8.55 10.77
C ARG A 342 17.15 -9.45 9.83
N PHE A 343 17.90 -10.40 10.35
CA PHE A 343 18.60 -11.37 9.51
C PHE A 343 17.63 -12.37 8.89
N LEU A 344 16.65 -12.83 9.66
CA LEU A 344 15.60 -13.75 9.17
C LEU A 344 14.50 -13.07 8.35
N ASP A 345 14.66 -11.82 7.92
CA ASP A 345 13.61 -11.10 7.20
C ASP A 345 13.30 -11.71 5.82
N ASP A 346 14.24 -12.47 5.25
CA ASP A 346 14.08 -13.26 4.02
C ASP A 346 13.80 -14.76 4.28
N GLY A 347 13.70 -15.14 5.55
CA GLY A 347 13.45 -16.52 5.97
C GLY A 347 14.69 -17.42 5.97
N ARG A 348 15.90 -16.86 5.88
CA ARG A 348 17.16 -17.62 5.93
C ARG A 348 18.17 -16.98 6.87
N LEU A 349 19.10 -17.79 7.36
CA LEU A 349 20.34 -17.30 7.96
C LEU A 349 21.52 -17.84 7.18
N ASP A 350 22.42 -16.96 6.76
CA ASP A 350 23.71 -17.36 6.21
C ASP A 350 24.80 -17.52 7.31
N ASP A 351 25.98 -17.98 6.91
CA ASP A 351 27.09 -18.22 7.85
C ASP A 351 27.65 -16.91 8.44
N GLU A 352 27.62 -15.81 7.69
CA GLU A 352 28.09 -14.49 8.17
C GLU A 352 27.12 -13.90 9.19
N GLU A 353 25.81 -13.99 8.93
CA GLU A 353 24.75 -13.58 9.85
C GLU A 353 24.76 -14.39 11.13
N ARG A 354 24.99 -15.72 11.06
CA ARG A 354 25.18 -16.58 12.24
C ARG A 354 26.38 -16.16 13.08
N LEU A 355 27.53 -15.89 12.43
CA LEU A 355 28.72 -15.40 13.12
C LEU A 355 28.45 -14.04 13.78
N HIS A 356 27.72 -13.16 13.11
CA HIS A 356 27.36 -11.85 13.65
C HIS A 356 26.42 -11.96 14.86
N LEU A 357 25.42 -12.85 14.82
CA LEU A 357 24.57 -13.12 15.97
C LEU A 357 25.39 -13.68 17.15
N GLY A 358 26.31 -14.61 16.89
CA GLY A 358 27.20 -15.16 17.91
C GLY A 358 28.06 -14.09 18.59
N ASP A 359 28.67 -13.19 17.81
CA ASP A 359 29.44 -12.06 18.33
C ASP A 359 28.55 -11.08 19.13
N LEU A 360 27.36 -10.77 18.61
CA LEU A 360 26.41 -9.90 19.32
C LEU A 360 25.98 -10.52 20.66
N ALA A 361 25.67 -11.82 20.70
CA ALA A 361 25.32 -12.51 21.93
C ALA A 361 26.46 -12.45 22.96
N ALA A 362 27.70 -12.67 22.51
CA ALA A 362 28.89 -12.59 23.37
C ALA A 362 29.10 -11.16 23.92
N ARG A 363 28.96 -10.13 23.07
CA ARG A 363 29.04 -8.71 23.49
C ARG A 363 27.96 -8.34 24.50
N LEU A 364 26.75 -8.89 24.33
CA LEU A 364 25.60 -8.64 25.19
C LEU A 364 25.59 -9.49 26.47
N GLY A 365 26.51 -10.46 26.59
CA GLY A 365 26.57 -11.37 27.73
C GLY A 365 25.39 -12.34 27.80
N LEU A 366 24.77 -12.68 26.66
CA LEU A 366 23.67 -13.64 26.59
C LEU A 366 24.22 -15.07 26.62
N ASP A 367 23.81 -15.85 27.62
CA ASP A 367 24.12 -17.27 27.68
C ASP A 367 23.31 -18.08 26.66
N ALA A 368 23.63 -19.37 26.57
CA ALA A 368 22.97 -20.28 25.63
C ALA A 368 21.48 -20.44 25.92
N ASP A 369 21.07 -20.40 27.19
CA ASP A 369 19.67 -20.55 27.60
C ASP A 369 18.84 -19.32 27.19
N ALA A 370 19.39 -18.12 27.35
CA ALA A 370 18.75 -16.88 26.89
C ALA A 370 18.62 -16.84 25.36
N GLN A 371 19.65 -17.25 24.63
CA GLN A 371 19.60 -17.34 23.17
C GLN A 371 18.55 -18.36 22.72
N PHE A 372 18.54 -19.55 23.34
CA PHE A 372 17.56 -20.60 23.07
C PHE A 372 16.13 -20.10 23.31
N ALA A 373 15.86 -19.43 24.43
CA ALA A 373 14.53 -18.89 24.72
C ALA A 373 14.07 -17.85 23.68
N ILE A 374 14.99 -17.02 23.16
CA ILE A 374 14.68 -16.07 22.10
C ILE A 374 14.37 -16.80 20.79
N HIS A 375 15.18 -17.78 20.40
CA HIS A 375 14.96 -18.59 19.20
C HIS A 375 13.64 -19.37 19.28
N GLU A 376 13.37 -20.00 20.42
CA GLU A 376 12.12 -20.72 20.70
C GLU A 376 10.91 -19.81 20.57
N ARG A 377 10.96 -18.61 21.16
CA ARG A 377 9.86 -17.66 21.08
C ARG A 377 9.65 -17.15 19.65
N PHE A 378 10.73 -16.90 18.90
CA PHE A 378 10.67 -16.52 17.49
C PHE A 378 10.00 -17.62 16.66
N CYS A 379 10.50 -18.86 16.74
CA CYS A 379 9.94 -20.02 16.05
C CYS A 379 8.45 -20.24 16.37
N THR A 380 8.11 -20.20 17.67
CA THR A 380 6.73 -20.33 18.14
C THR A 380 5.83 -19.28 17.51
N SER A 381 6.28 -18.02 17.41
CA SER A 381 5.49 -16.95 16.80
C SER A 381 5.20 -17.17 15.31
N MET A 382 6.08 -17.88 14.57
CA MET A 382 5.79 -18.24 13.18
C MET A 382 4.72 -19.31 13.07
N VAL A 383 4.74 -20.30 13.96
CA VAL A 383 3.71 -21.33 14.02
C VAL A 383 2.37 -20.71 14.43
N GLU A 384 2.37 -19.81 15.42
CA GLU A 384 1.18 -19.02 15.82
C GLU A 384 0.66 -18.16 14.65
N ALA A 385 1.56 -17.59 13.83
CA ALA A 385 1.19 -16.80 12.66
C ALA A 385 0.53 -17.65 11.57
N ALA A 386 1.10 -18.80 11.22
CA ALA A 386 0.53 -19.73 10.24
C ALA A 386 -0.81 -20.32 10.71
N ALA A 387 -0.98 -20.50 12.02
CA ALA A 387 -2.22 -21.04 12.59
C ALA A 387 -3.40 -20.04 12.58
N ARG A 388 -3.20 -18.77 12.19
CA ARG A 388 -4.26 -17.73 12.22
C ARG A 388 -5.47 -18.06 11.35
N ASP A 389 -5.24 -18.74 10.22
CA ASP A 389 -6.26 -19.04 9.22
C ASP A 389 -6.81 -20.48 9.31
N GLU A 390 -6.55 -21.16 10.43
CA GLU A 390 -6.99 -22.55 10.77
C GLU A 390 -6.49 -23.67 9.82
N GLU A 391 -5.83 -23.31 8.71
CA GLU A 391 -5.34 -24.22 7.67
C GLU A 391 -3.97 -23.74 7.20
N MET A 392 -2.99 -24.65 7.16
CA MET A 392 -1.60 -24.36 6.80
C MET A 392 -1.24 -25.03 5.47
N ASP A 393 -0.64 -24.28 4.56
CA ASP A 393 -0.21 -24.79 3.24
C ASP A 393 1.23 -25.35 3.25
N ASP A 394 1.65 -25.95 2.14
CA ASP A 394 2.99 -26.56 2.00
C ASP A 394 4.11 -25.50 2.01
N ASP A 395 3.87 -24.34 1.38
CA ASP A 395 4.86 -23.26 1.25
C ASP A 395 5.12 -22.60 2.62
N GLU A 396 4.05 -22.38 3.39
CA GLU A 396 4.11 -21.89 4.77
C GLU A 396 4.89 -22.86 5.67
N TRP A 397 4.62 -24.16 5.54
CA TRP A 397 5.31 -25.18 6.33
C TRP A 397 6.79 -25.30 5.95
N GLU A 398 7.10 -25.24 4.66
CA GLU A 398 8.49 -25.24 4.20
C GLU A 398 9.25 -24.04 4.78
N HIS A 399 8.67 -22.84 4.72
CA HIS A 399 9.27 -21.64 5.31
C HIS A 399 9.53 -21.83 6.82
N ILE A 400 8.54 -22.33 7.58
CA ILE A 400 8.72 -22.60 9.01
C ILE A 400 9.84 -23.62 9.24
N ALA A 401 9.87 -24.69 8.45
CA ALA A 401 10.87 -25.74 8.58
C ALA A 401 12.29 -25.25 8.30
N LEU A 402 12.45 -24.37 7.32
CA LEU A 402 13.75 -23.75 6.99
C LEU A 402 14.27 -22.92 8.15
N VAL A 403 13.45 -22.02 8.71
CA VAL A 403 13.87 -21.16 9.82
C VAL A 403 14.15 -21.97 11.09
N HIS A 404 13.35 -22.99 11.41
CA HIS A 404 13.63 -23.89 12.53
C HIS A 404 14.97 -24.60 12.35
N GLY A 405 15.24 -25.11 11.14
CA GLY A 405 16.52 -25.74 10.82
C GLY A 405 17.70 -24.78 10.95
N ASP A 406 17.55 -23.55 10.45
CA ASP A 406 18.59 -22.53 10.48
C ASP A 406 18.94 -22.08 11.91
N LEU A 407 17.96 -22.13 12.83
CA LEU A 407 18.12 -21.83 14.26
C LEU A 407 18.45 -23.04 15.14
N GLY A 408 18.48 -24.25 14.57
CA GLY A 408 18.70 -25.49 15.33
C GLY A 408 17.57 -25.82 16.30
N MET A 409 16.34 -25.37 16.03
CA MET A 409 15.16 -25.61 16.85
C MET A 409 14.42 -26.86 16.41
N GLU A 410 13.86 -27.61 17.37
CA GLU A 410 13.01 -28.76 17.04
C GLU A 410 11.78 -28.31 16.24
N LEU A 411 11.47 -29.04 15.17
CA LEU A 411 10.28 -28.77 14.36
C LEU A 411 9.04 -29.35 15.07
N PRO A 412 7.96 -28.57 15.23
CA PRO A 412 6.73 -29.10 15.82
C PRO A 412 6.09 -30.14 14.89
N VAL A 413 5.09 -30.86 15.41
CA VAL A 413 4.26 -31.73 14.57
C VAL A 413 3.48 -30.86 13.59
N ARG A 414 3.63 -31.14 12.29
CA ARG A 414 2.91 -30.44 11.21
C ARG A 414 1.40 -30.46 11.48
N PRO A 415 0.73 -29.30 11.62
CA PRO A 415 -0.74 -29.22 11.54
C PRO A 415 -1.28 -29.91 10.27
N PRO A 416 -2.51 -30.44 10.28
CA PRO A 416 -3.09 -31.05 9.09
C PRO A 416 -3.04 -30.07 7.91
N ALA A 417 -2.45 -30.52 6.81
CA ALA A 417 -2.37 -29.73 5.59
C ALA A 417 -3.78 -29.43 5.07
N ARG A 418 -3.94 -28.25 4.48
CA ARG A 418 -5.14 -27.93 3.70
C ARG A 418 -5.26 -28.99 2.59
N PRO A 419 -6.37 -29.76 2.50
CA PRO A 419 -6.47 -30.81 1.49
C PRO A 419 -6.50 -30.18 0.09
N ASP A 420 -5.65 -30.67 -0.81
CA ASP A 420 -5.72 -30.29 -2.21
C ASP A 420 -7.12 -30.60 -2.76
N GLN A 421 -7.79 -29.55 -3.23
CA GLN A 421 -9.10 -29.70 -3.84
C GLN A 421 -8.89 -30.02 -5.31
N VAL A 422 -9.04 -31.29 -5.66
CA VAL A 422 -9.11 -31.70 -7.07
C VAL A 422 -10.44 -31.19 -7.64
N VAL A 423 -10.34 -30.27 -8.61
CA VAL A 423 -11.50 -29.67 -9.29
C VAL A 423 -11.49 -30.10 -10.75
N GLU A 424 -12.54 -30.78 -11.17
CA GLU A 424 -12.81 -31.07 -12.59
C GLU A 424 -13.91 -30.13 -13.10
N LEU A 425 -13.66 -29.42 -14.20
CA LEU A 425 -14.64 -28.52 -14.80
C LEU A 425 -15.69 -29.31 -15.59
N PHE A 426 -16.96 -28.97 -15.44
CA PHE A 426 -18.07 -29.58 -16.19
C PHE A 426 -19.06 -28.54 -16.70
N ARG A 427 -19.76 -28.85 -17.80
CA ARG A 427 -20.73 -27.92 -18.41
C ARG A 427 -21.87 -27.60 -17.44
N GLY A 428 -22.18 -26.32 -17.30
CA GLY A 428 -23.21 -25.82 -16.39
C GLY A 428 -22.75 -25.67 -14.93
N MET A 429 -21.48 -25.96 -14.62
CA MET A 429 -20.91 -25.70 -13.28
C MET A 429 -21.11 -24.22 -12.90
N GLN A 430 -21.49 -23.99 -11.65
CA GLN A 430 -21.76 -22.64 -11.14
C GLN A 430 -20.50 -22.09 -10.50
N VAL A 431 -19.92 -21.07 -11.13
CA VAL A 431 -18.65 -20.47 -10.70
C VAL A 431 -18.91 -19.07 -10.15
N CYS A 432 -18.22 -18.71 -9.07
CA CYS A 432 -18.21 -17.37 -8.52
C CYS A 432 -16.77 -16.83 -8.47
N PHE A 433 -16.57 -15.64 -9.00
CA PHE A 433 -15.28 -14.95 -8.97
C PHE A 433 -15.25 -13.93 -7.81
N THR A 434 -14.14 -13.83 -7.08
CA THR A 434 -14.00 -12.89 -5.95
C THR A 434 -12.61 -12.24 -5.90
N GLY A 435 -12.53 -10.98 -5.43
CA GLY A 435 -11.26 -10.26 -5.27
C GLY A 435 -10.71 -9.59 -6.53
N PHE A 436 -11.50 -9.43 -7.59
CA PHE A 436 -11.07 -8.83 -8.85
C PHE A 436 -11.58 -7.40 -9.02
N PRO A 437 -10.77 -6.50 -9.63
CA PRO A 437 -11.27 -5.20 -10.05
C PRO A 437 -12.33 -5.35 -11.15
N LEU A 438 -13.40 -4.56 -11.05
CA LEU A 438 -14.47 -4.49 -12.05
C LEU A 438 -13.98 -3.89 -13.37
N GLU A 439 -12.91 -3.08 -13.35
CA GLU A 439 -12.38 -2.38 -14.52
C GLU A 439 -10.86 -2.59 -14.60
N GLY A 440 -10.36 -3.13 -15.72
CA GLY A 440 -8.93 -3.33 -15.97
C GLY A 440 -8.64 -4.29 -17.16
N PRO A 441 -7.49 -4.17 -17.85
CA PRO A 441 -7.10 -5.11 -18.91
C PRO A 441 -6.92 -6.51 -18.31
N GLY A 442 -7.75 -7.48 -18.74
CA GLY A 442 -7.79 -8.84 -18.17
C GLY A 442 -8.66 -9.01 -16.91
N GLY A 443 -9.46 -8.00 -16.54
CA GLY A 443 -10.25 -7.97 -15.30
C GLY A 443 -11.40 -8.98 -15.16
N PHE A 444 -12.19 -8.85 -14.09
CA PHE A 444 -13.31 -9.73 -13.70
C PHE A 444 -14.21 -10.17 -14.87
N TYR A 445 -14.55 -9.24 -15.76
CA TYR A 445 -15.40 -9.52 -16.93
C TYR A 445 -14.76 -10.44 -17.97
N SER A 446 -13.43 -10.42 -18.10
CA SER A 446 -12.68 -11.34 -18.97
C SER A 446 -12.76 -12.77 -18.46
N LEU A 447 -12.61 -12.97 -17.15
CA LEU A 447 -12.73 -14.28 -16.51
C LEU A 447 -14.16 -14.83 -16.60
N VAL A 448 -15.17 -13.97 -16.39
CA VAL A 448 -16.58 -14.35 -16.59
C VAL A 448 -16.87 -14.70 -18.05
N GLY A 449 -16.32 -13.94 -19.00
CA GLY A 449 -16.42 -14.23 -20.43
C GLY A 449 -15.79 -15.57 -20.80
N LEU A 450 -14.57 -15.84 -20.30
CA LEU A 450 -13.87 -17.10 -20.49
C LEU A 450 -14.68 -18.27 -19.92
N ALA A 451 -15.14 -18.17 -18.67
CA ALA A 451 -15.96 -19.19 -18.03
C ALA A 451 -17.22 -19.52 -18.84
N ARG A 452 -17.90 -18.51 -19.38
CA ARG A 452 -19.08 -18.70 -20.25
C ARG A 452 -18.71 -19.36 -21.58
N SER A 453 -17.56 -19.02 -22.17
CA SER A 453 -17.13 -19.57 -23.45
C SER A 453 -16.92 -21.09 -23.42
N ILE A 454 -16.57 -21.63 -22.25
CA ILE A 454 -16.38 -23.07 -22.03
C ILE A 454 -17.59 -23.74 -21.35
N GLY A 455 -18.73 -23.04 -21.24
CA GLY A 455 -19.99 -23.60 -20.79
C GLY A 455 -20.23 -23.57 -19.27
N LEU A 456 -19.48 -22.78 -18.51
CA LEU A 456 -19.73 -22.56 -17.07
C LEU A 456 -20.76 -21.44 -16.86
N ALA A 457 -21.50 -21.49 -15.75
CA ALA A 457 -22.51 -20.51 -15.37
C ALA A 457 -22.01 -19.59 -14.24
N ASP A 458 -21.89 -18.30 -14.52
CA ASP A 458 -21.56 -17.29 -13.51
C ASP A 458 -22.79 -17.00 -12.62
N VAL A 459 -22.63 -17.19 -11.32
CA VAL A 459 -23.69 -16.97 -10.31
C VAL A 459 -23.59 -15.62 -9.60
N GLY A 460 -22.52 -14.84 -9.83
CA GLY A 460 -22.32 -13.48 -9.30
C GLY A 460 -22.11 -13.37 -7.77
N ASP A 461 -22.80 -14.16 -6.95
CA ASP A 461 -22.60 -14.26 -5.51
C ASP A 461 -22.80 -15.72 -5.04
N VAL A 462 -21.98 -16.14 -4.06
CA VAL A 462 -22.16 -17.42 -3.38
C VAL A 462 -23.29 -17.25 -2.37
N SER A 463 -24.53 -17.41 -2.86
CA SER A 463 -25.63 -17.79 -1.99
C SER A 463 -25.42 -19.24 -1.54
N SER A 464 -25.71 -19.52 -0.27
CA SER A 464 -25.36 -20.73 0.49
C SER A 464 -25.89 -22.09 -0.03
N ARG A 465 -26.32 -22.19 -1.30
CA ARG A 465 -26.97 -23.37 -1.90
C ARG A 465 -26.73 -23.57 -3.41
N ARG A 466 -25.83 -22.81 -4.05
CA ARG A 466 -25.74 -22.77 -5.54
C ARG A 466 -24.32 -22.84 -6.13
N GLY A 467 -23.31 -22.22 -5.51
CA GLY A 467 -21.94 -22.25 -6.06
C GLY A 467 -21.31 -23.65 -6.03
N HIS A 468 -20.81 -24.11 -7.17
CA HIS A 468 -20.04 -25.35 -7.32
C HIS A 468 -18.52 -25.09 -7.23
N LEU A 469 -18.06 -23.87 -7.53
CA LEU A 469 -16.66 -23.47 -7.50
C LEU A 469 -16.54 -21.97 -7.18
N VAL A 470 -15.54 -21.59 -6.38
CA VAL A 470 -15.12 -20.21 -6.19
C VAL A 470 -13.72 -20.01 -6.74
N VAL A 471 -13.54 -18.98 -7.55
CA VAL A 471 -12.24 -18.56 -8.08
C VAL A 471 -11.88 -17.22 -7.42
N ALA A 472 -10.81 -17.20 -6.64
CA ALA A 472 -10.28 -15.99 -6.04
C ALA A 472 -9.02 -15.52 -6.77
N LEU A 473 -8.61 -14.28 -6.55
CA LEU A 473 -7.29 -13.82 -7.01
C LEU A 473 -6.16 -14.65 -6.38
N ASP A 474 -6.38 -15.12 -5.14
CA ASP A 474 -5.42 -15.84 -4.34
C ASP A 474 -6.14 -16.85 -3.43
N ARG A 475 -5.58 -18.07 -3.30
CA ARG A 475 -6.17 -19.18 -2.54
C ARG A 475 -6.32 -18.89 -1.05
N ALA A 476 -5.48 -18.02 -0.49
CA ALA A 476 -5.53 -17.59 0.91
C ALA A 476 -6.49 -16.39 1.12
N SER A 477 -7.29 -15.99 0.12
CA SER A 477 -8.26 -14.91 0.30
C SER A 477 -9.17 -15.13 1.52
N THR A 478 -9.39 -14.06 2.28
CA THR A 478 -10.24 -14.04 3.47
C THR A 478 -11.54 -13.26 3.25
N SER A 479 -11.91 -13.05 1.98
CA SER A 479 -13.16 -12.41 1.57
C SER A 479 -14.37 -13.14 2.16
N GLN A 480 -15.51 -12.45 2.27
CA GLN A 480 -16.75 -13.10 2.74
C GLN A 480 -17.15 -14.28 1.84
N THR A 481 -16.89 -14.18 0.54
CA THR A 481 -17.14 -15.24 -0.44
C THR A 481 -16.24 -16.44 -0.18
N ALA A 482 -14.93 -16.22 -0.01
CA ALA A 482 -13.96 -17.28 0.29
C ALA A 482 -14.27 -17.96 1.64
N LYS A 483 -14.57 -17.17 2.69
CA LYS A 483 -14.98 -17.70 4.00
C LYS A 483 -16.26 -18.55 3.92
N ARG A 484 -17.24 -18.12 3.14
CA ARG A 484 -18.47 -18.91 2.89
C ARG A 484 -18.17 -20.17 2.08
N ALA A 485 -17.29 -20.10 1.09
CA ALA A 485 -16.91 -21.27 0.30
C ALA A 485 -16.33 -22.37 1.19
N ARG A 486 -15.31 -22.03 1.99
CA ARG A 486 -14.70 -22.94 2.97
C ARG A 486 -15.71 -23.50 3.96
N ALA A 487 -16.53 -22.64 4.57
CA ALA A 487 -17.55 -23.06 5.56
C ALA A 487 -18.62 -24.02 4.98
N ASN A 488 -18.84 -24.02 3.66
CA ASN A 488 -19.80 -24.91 3.00
C ASN A 488 -19.13 -26.06 2.22
N GLY A 489 -17.80 -26.21 2.32
CA GLY A 489 -17.05 -27.22 1.57
C GLY A 489 -17.05 -27.02 0.05
N ILE A 490 -17.29 -25.79 -0.42
CA ILE A 490 -17.23 -25.44 -1.84
C ILE A 490 -15.76 -25.25 -2.23
N PRO A 491 -15.28 -25.83 -3.34
CA PRO A 491 -13.91 -25.65 -3.76
C PRO A 491 -13.53 -24.17 -4.00
N LEU A 492 -12.34 -23.78 -3.58
CA LEU A 492 -11.76 -22.45 -3.73
C LEU A 492 -10.37 -22.57 -4.39
N ILE A 493 -10.25 -22.07 -5.61
CA ILE A 493 -8.99 -22.07 -6.37
C ILE A 493 -8.57 -20.63 -6.73
N ASP A 494 -7.28 -20.43 -7.04
CA ASP A 494 -6.81 -19.16 -7.58
C ASP A 494 -7.02 -19.06 -9.11
N VAL A 495 -6.78 -17.87 -9.67
CA VAL A 495 -6.94 -17.64 -11.12
C VAL A 495 -5.97 -18.47 -11.94
N ALA A 496 -4.72 -18.62 -11.50
CA ALA A 496 -3.72 -19.35 -12.26
C ALA A 496 -4.15 -20.80 -12.45
N THR A 497 -4.60 -21.44 -11.37
CA THR A 497 -5.17 -22.79 -11.36
C THR A 497 -6.42 -22.86 -12.23
N PHE A 498 -7.31 -21.88 -12.13
CA PHE A 498 -8.50 -21.83 -12.99
C PHE A 498 -8.13 -21.76 -14.48
N LEU A 499 -7.20 -20.88 -14.86
CA LEU A 499 -6.75 -20.76 -16.25
C LEU A 499 -6.07 -22.04 -16.75
N ASP A 500 -5.24 -22.68 -15.92
CA ASP A 500 -4.62 -23.97 -16.24
C ASP A 500 -5.68 -25.06 -16.49
N LEU A 501 -6.71 -25.14 -15.64
CA LEU A 501 -7.84 -26.06 -15.84
C LEU A 501 -8.63 -25.75 -17.12
N VAL A 502 -8.72 -24.47 -17.53
CA VAL A 502 -9.38 -24.08 -18.78
C VAL A 502 -8.54 -24.41 -20.02
N GLU A 503 -7.22 -24.24 -19.93
CA GLU A 503 -6.29 -24.50 -21.04
C GLU A 503 -6.02 -25.99 -21.24
N ASN A 504 -5.87 -26.74 -20.14
CA ASN A 504 -5.44 -28.14 -20.16
C ASN A 504 -6.55 -29.14 -19.83
N GLY A 505 -7.70 -28.69 -19.29
CA GLY A 505 -8.81 -29.56 -18.91
C GLY A 505 -9.87 -29.72 -19.99
N GLU A 506 -10.31 -30.95 -20.25
CA GLU A 506 -11.56 -31.18 -20.98
C GLU A 506 -12.74 -30.82 -20.05
N VAL A 507 -13.60 -29.88 -20.47
CA VAL A 507 -14.85 -29.63 -19.74
C VAL A 507 -15.77 -30.82 -19.93
N GLY A 508 -15.83 -31.67 -18.91
CA GLY A 508 -16.60 -32.90 -18.91
C GLY A 508 -18.10 -32.67 -18.94
N ASP A 509 -18.83 -33.76 -19.14
CA ASP A 509 -20.27 -33.77 -18.94
C ASP A 509 -20.61 -33.60 -17.45
N PRO A 510 -21.74 -32.94 -17.12
CA PRO A 510 -22.15 -32.77 -15.74
C PRO A 510 -22.30 -34.15 -15.08
N PRO A 511 -21.79 -34.34 -13.84
CA PRO A 511 -21.99 -35.59 -13.13
C PRO A 511 -23.49 -35.91 -13.00
N GLU A 512 -23.85 -37.19 -13.15
CA GLU A 512 -25.20 -37.73 -12.91
C GLU A 512 -25.79 -37.14 -11.60
N PRO A 513 -27.10 -36.88 -11.55
CA PRO A 513 -27.66 -35.71 -10.89
C PRO A 513 -27.00 -35.49 -9.54
N ILE A 514 -26.34 -34.34 -9.39
CA ILE A 514 -25.87 -33.86 -8.10
C ILE A 514 -27.12 -33.82 -7.21
N GLU A 515 -27.36 -34.86 -6.43
CA GLU A 515 -28.32 -34.81 -5.33
C GLU A 515 -27.93 -33.55 -4.58
N GLN A 516 -28.85 -32.59 -4.47
CA GLN A 516 -28.65 -31.46 -3.57
C GLN A 516 -28.10 -32.07 -2.28
N PRO A 517 -26.89 -31.69 -1.83
CA PRO A 517 -26.25 -32.42 -0.75
C PRO A 517 -27.25 -32.57 0.37
N GLN A 518 -27.64 -33.81 0.68
CA GLN A 518 -28.50 -34.09 1.83
C GLN A 518 -27.67 -33.70 3.04
N TRP A 519 -27.78 -32.43 3.42
CA TRP A 519 -27.13 -31.92 4.59
C TRP A 519 -27.74 -32.67 5.75
N SER A 520 -27.01 -33.63 6.30
CA SER A 520 -27.44 -34.30 7.51
C SER A 520 -27.75 -33.18 8.50
N SER A 521 -29.03 -33.06 8.84
CA SER A 521 -29.40 -32.24 9.97
C SER A 521 -28.82 -32.97 11.17
N ARG A 522 -27.55 -32.70 11.51
CA ARG A 522 -27.12 -32.76 12.89
C ARG A 522 -27.90 -31.65 13.61
N ARG A 523 -29.19 -31.87 13.80
CA ARG A 523 -29.87 -31.48 15.02
C ARG A 523 -29.10 -32.25 16.09
N GLY A 524 -28.13 -31.60 16.71
CA GLY A 524 -27.79 -31.94 18.08
C GLY A 524 -29.12 -32.06 18.84
N SER A 525 -29.29 -33.20 19.49
CA SER A 525 -30.43 -33.59 20.32
C SER A 525 -31.25 -32.41 20.83
N GLY A 526 -32.53 -32.37 20.48
CA GLY A 526 -33.45 -31.37 20.99
C GLY A 526 -33.50 -31.41 22.51
N SER A 527 -33.16 -30.28 23.15
CA SER A 527 -33.94 -29.83 24.30
C SER A 527 -35.11 -29.02 23.74
N SER A 528 -36.31 -29.53 23.95
CA SER A 528 -37.57 -29.02 23.42
C SER A 528 -37.88 -27.62 23.97
N TYR A 529 -38.07 -26.64 23.08
CA TYR A 529 -38.97 -25.52 23.36
C TYR A 529 -39.85 -25.26 22.15
N ARG A 530 -41.11 -25.74 22.23
CA ARG A 530 -42.20 -25.25 21.38
C ARG A 530 -42.38 -23.77 21.65
N SER A 531 -42.32 -22.96 20.60
CA SER A 531 -42.70 -21.55 20.66
C SER A 531 -44.23 -21.46 20.78
N ALA A 532 -44.72 -21.11 21.97
CA ALA A 532 -46.06 -20.54 22.14
C ALA A 532 -46.09 -19.10 21.58
N PRO A 533 -47.26 -18.57 21.21
CA PRO A 533 -47.38 -17.19 20.70
C PRO A 533 -46.93 -16.21 21.80
N ARG A 534 -45.97 -15.33 21.49
CA ARG A 534 -45.52 -14.30 22.44
C ARG A 534 -46.45 -13.08 22.36
N GLU A 535 -47.15 -12.81 23.46
CA GLU A 535 -47.70 -11.48 23.77
C GLU A 535 -46.57 -10.44 23.90
N PRO A 536 -46.85 -9.15 23.63
CA PRO A 536 -45.86 -8.09 23.72
C PRO A 536 -45.53 -7.80 25.19
N LYS A 537 -44.34 -8.24 25.64
CA LYS A 537 -43.80 -7.86 26.95
C LYS A 537 -43.44 -6.37 26.96
N ARG A 538 -44.09 -5.60 27.84
CA ARG A 538 -43.58 -4.30 28.34
C ARG A 538 -42.16 -4.53 28.89
N ARG A 539 -41.21 -3.68 28.50
CA ARG A 539 -39.85 -3.67 29.03
C ARG A 539 -39.84 -2.89 30.36
N GLU A 540 -39.33 -3.51 31.42
CA GLU A 540 -39.01 -2.82 32.67
C GLU A 540 -37.68 -2.04 32.54
N PRO A 541 -37.49 -0.95 33.30
CA PRO A 541 -36.28 -0.13 33.24
C PRO A 541 -35.04 -0.88 33.75
N ILE A 542 -33.90 -0.61 33.11
CA ILE A 542 -32.58 -1.19 33.39
C ILE A 542 -32.03 -0.58 34.69
N ARG A 543 -31.51 -1.40 35.61
CA ARG A 543 -30.84 -0.93 36.83
C ARG A 543 -29.38 -0.56 36.54
N ALA A 544 -28.86 0.46 37.23
CA ALA A 544 -27.51 1.02 37.05
C ALA A 544 -26.38 -0.03 37.13
N GLU A 545 -26.64 -1.12 37.85
CA GLU A 545 -25.70 -2.20 38.18
C GLU A 545 -25.42 -3.14 36.97
N ASP A 546 -26.33 -3.15 35.99
CA ASP A 546 -26.33 -4.09 34.86
C ASP A 546 -25.66 -3.52 33.58
N VAL A 547 -25.06 -2.33 33.65
CA VAL A 547 -24.36 -1.70 32.51
C VAL A 547 -22.99 -2.36 32.31
N PRO A 548 -22.72 -3.02 31.17
CA PRO A 548 -21.44 -3.71 30.93
C PRO A 548 -20.29 -2.70 30.86
N LYS A 549 -19.27 -2.86 31.71
CA LYS A 549 -18.12 -1.94 31.80
C LYS A 549 -17.21 -1.88 30.56
N ASN A 550 -17.30 -2.84 29.63
CA ASN A 550 -16.46 -2.91 28.42
C ASN A 550 -17.26 -3.30 27.17
N ARG A 551 -18.03 -2.36 26.62
CA ARG A 551 -18.60 -2.47 25.26
C ARG A 551 -18.14 -1.27 24.41
N PRO A 552 -17.64 -1.47 23.19
CA PRO A 552 -17.24 -0.36 22.33
C PRO A 552 -18.45 0.53 21.99
N ALA A 553 -18.27 1.85 22.11
CA ALA A 553 -19.31 2.90 22.08
C ALA A 553 -20.08 3.06 20.75
N GLY A 554 -19.90 2.16 19.78
CA GLY A 554 -20.56 2.22 18.47
C GLY A 554 -22.01 1.70 18.44
N ARG A 555 -22.64 1.41 19.58
CA ARG A 555 -23.96 0.72 19.63
C ARG A 555 -25.00 1.34 20.56
N TYR A 556 -24.82 2.58 21.01
CA TYR A 556 -25.85 3.25 21.82
C TYR A 556 -26.77 4.10 20.92
N SER A 557 -28.08 3.92 21.04
CA SER A 557 -29.06 4.84 20.45
C SER A 557 -29.05 6.18 21.20
N ILE A 558 -29.61 7.22 20.59
CA ILE A 558 -29.70 8.55 21.23
C ILE A 558 -30.48 8.46 22.55
N GLU A 559 -31.54 7.65 22.62
CA GLU A 559 -32.28 7.42 23.86
C GLU A 559 -31.42 6.71 24.94
N GLN A 560 -30.47 5.87 24.53
CA GLN A 560 -29.56 5.19 25.46
C GLN A 560 -28.47 6.12 25.99
N LEU A 561 -28.00 7.09 25.19
CA LEU A 561 -27.05 8.09 25.64
C LEU A 561 -27.69 9.08 26.62
N VAL A 562 -28.94 9.49 26.36
CA VAL A 562 -29.72 10.33 27.29
C VAL A 562 -29.95 9.61 28.61
N ALA A 563 -30.33 8.33 28.57
CA ALA A 563 -30.54 7.53 29.77
C ALA A 563 -29.25 7.32 30.60
N ILE A 564 -28.07 7.18 29.95
CA ILE A 564 -26.78 7.07 30.64
C ILE A 564 -26.42 8.39 31.34
N VAL A 565 -26.73 9.53 30.72
CA VAL A 565 -26.46 10.85 31.29
C VAL A 565 -27.38 11.15 32.49
N GLU A 566 -28.66 10.78 32.42
CA GLU A 566 -29.62 10.90 33.53
C GLU A 566 -29.27 9.97 34.72
N LEU A 567 -28.61 8.83 34.45
CA LEU A 567 -28.18 7.87 35.47
C LEU A 567 -26.89 8.28 36.22
N LEU A 568 -26.04 9.10 35.60
CA LEU A 568 -24.75 9.50 36.15
C LEU A 568 -24.84 10.70 37.10
N ASP A 569 -25.88 11.53 37.00
CA ASP A 569 -26.10 12.65 37.93
C ASP A 569 -27.61 13.02 38.01
N PRO A 570 -28.39 12.34 38.88
CA PRO A 570 -29.85 12.40 38.87
C PRO A 570 -30.46 13.72 39.37
N ASP A 571 -29.67 14.63 39.93
CA ASP A 571 -30.14 15.88 40.57
C ASP A 571 -29.95 17.15 39.71
N LYS A 572 -29.48 17.06 38.46
CA LYS A 572 -29.34 18.21 37.54
C LYS A 572 -30.42 18.20 36.46
N SER A 573 -31.17 19.30 36.33
CA SER A 573 -32.08 19.51 35.20
C SER A 573 -31.31 19.71 33.90
N LEU A 574 -31.83 19.13 32.81
CA LEU A 574 -31.28 19.10 31.44
C LEU A 574 -31.17 20.49 30.73
N ASP A 575 -31.08 21.59 31.48
CA ASP A 575 -30.93 22.95 30.96
C ASP A 575 -29.47 23.44 30.95
N ASP A 576 -28.56 22.69 31.59
CA ASP A 576 -27.15 23.06 31.66
C ASP A 576 -26.42 22.75 30.35
N THR A 577 -26.26 23.78 29.53
CA THR A 577 -25.40 23.84 28.33
C THR A 577 -23.99 23.27 28.59
N GLU A 578 -23.54 23.27 29.85
CA GLU A 578 -22.27 22.72 30.30
C GLU A 578 -22.19 21.18 30.26
N LEU A 579 -23.30 20.46 30.48
CA LEU A 579 -23.34 18.99 30.45
C LEU A 579 -23.30 18.47 29.00
N LEU A 580 -23.99 19.18 28.11
CA LEU A 580 -23.96 18.92 26.66
C LEU A 580 -22.58 19.21 26.09
N ASN A 581 -21.92 20.29 26.51
CA ASN A 581 -20.54 20.58 26.13
C ASN A 581 -19.54 19.54 26.67
N LYS A 582 -19.78 18.95 27.85
CA LYS A 582 -18.98 17.84 28.37
C LYS A 582 -19.21 16.53 27.60
N CYS A 583 -20.43 16.26 27.15
CA CYS A 583 -20.74 15.11 26.28
C CYS A 583 -20.19 15.30 24.86
N ILE A 584 -20.25 16.52 24.32
CA ILE A 584 -19.64 16.89 23.05
C ILE A 584 -18.12 16.79 23.16
N ALA A 585 -17.49 17.29 24.23
CA ALA A 585 -16.06 17.13 24.46
C ALA A 585 -15.64 15.66 24.62
N PHE A 586 -16.47 14.84 25.28
CA PHE A 586 -16.26 13.39 25.39
C PHE A 586 -16.37 12.67 24.03
N LEU A 587 -17.23 13.17 23.13
CA LEU A 587 -17.40 12.66 21.76
C LEU A 587 -16.40 13.27 20.76
N GLU A 588 -15.91 14.48 20.99
CA GLU A 588 -14.86 15.16 20.19
C GLU A 588 -13.48 14.57 20.47
N PHE A 589 -13.28 13.94 21.64
CA PHE A 589 -12.08 13.17 21.95
C PHE A 589 -11.93 11.91 21.08
N ASP A 590 -13.01 11.43 20.44
CA ASP A 590 -12.99 10.37 19.41
C ASP A 590 -13.21 11.00 18.03
N GLN A 591 -12.13 11.35 17.33
CA GLN A 591 -12.13 12.07 16.04
C GLN A 591 -12.83 11.31 14.89
N ARG A 592 -14.16 11.20 14.92
CA ARG A 592 -14.98 10.65 13.83
C ARG A 592 -16.00 11.67 13.33
N THR A 593 -15.66 12.24 12.17
CA THR A 593 -16.53 12.88 11.16
C THR A 593 -17.38 14.08 11.63
N PRO A 594 -17.03 15.33 11.25
CA PRO A 594 -17.80 16.56 11.54
C PRO A 594 -19.28 16.50 11.13
N GLN A 595 -19.62 15.68 10.13
CA GLN A 595 -20.98 15.53 9.58
C GLN A 595 -21.94 14.77 10.52
N ARG A 596 -21.44 13.89 11.41
CA ARG A 596 -22.25 13.19 12.41
C ARG A 596 -22.59 14.09 13.60
N VAL A 597 -21.62 14.90 14.04
CA VAL A 597 -21.83 15.94 15.06
C VAL A 597 -22.81 17.00 14.56
N LYS A 598 -22.70 17.43 13.30
CA LYS A 598 -23.69 18.32 12.66
C LYS A 598 -25.09 17.72 12.67
N LYS A 599 -25.25 16.44 12.29
CA LYS A 599 -26.54 15.76 12.32
C LYS A 599 -27.14 15.65 13.72
N ILE A 600 -26.32 15.38 14.74
CA ILE A 600 -26.78 15.30 16.13
C ILE A 600 -27.19 16.70 16.63
N ALA A 601 -26.41 17.73 16.33
CA ALA A 601 -26.75 19.12 16.65
C ALA A 601 -28.04 19.59 15.95
N THR A 602 -28.21 19.28 14.66
CA THR A 602 -29.44 19.61 13.92
C THR A 602 -30.65 18.84 14.45
N SER A 603 -30.50 17.58 14.86
CA SER A 603 -31.59 16.80 15.46
C SER A 603 -31.98 17.32 16.84
N ILE A 604 -31.04 17.84 17.62
CA ILE A 604 -31.28 18.46 18.92
C ILE A 604 -31.99 19.82 18.77
N ASP A 605 -31.60 20.64 17.78
CA ASP A 605 -32.33 21.87 17.44
C ASP A 605 -33.75 21.59 16.93
N THR A 606 -33.94 20.47 16.22
CA THR A 606 -35.27 20.04 15.75
C THR A 606 -36.15 19.58 16.92
N HIS A 607 -35.59 18.94 17.95
CA HIS A 607 -36.29 18.58 19.18
C HIS A 607 -36.57 19.78 20.11
N ARG A 608 -35.77 20.85 20.03
CA ARG A 608 -36.05 22.13 20.71
C ARG A 608 -37.08 23.01 19.98
N GLY A 609 -37.42 22.69 18.73
CA GLY A 609 -38.26 23.52 17.85
C GLY A 609 -39.77 23.27 17.91
N GLU A 610 -40.24 22.24 18.61
CA GLU A 610 -41.68 22.00 18.83
C GLU A 610 -42.18 22.68 20.12
N GLU A 611 -41.93 23.99 20.25
CA GLU A 611 -42.72 24.94 21.05
C GLU A 611 -42.02 26.30 20.98
N VAL A 612 -42.36 27.13 19.99
CA VAL A 612 -42.50 28.61 20.06
C VAL A 612 -42.83 29.11 18.65
N GLY A 613 -44.00 29.75 18.52
CA GLY A 613 -44.53 30.27 17.27
C GLY A 613 -43.86 31.54 16.75
N SER A 614 -43.92 31.68 15.42
CA SER A 614 -43.95 32.91 14.61
C SER A 614 -42.82 33.94 14.74
N PHE A 615 -42.11 34.21 13.64
CA PHE A 615 -41.99 35.58 13.11
C PHE A 615 -41.63 35.58 11.60
N ARG A 616 -42.33 36.44 10.85
CA ARG A 616 -42.36 36.60 9.39
C ARG A 616 -41.03 37.08 8.79
N ALA A 617 -40.74 36.71 7.52
CA ALA A 617 -40.96 37.56 6.34
C ALA A 617 -40.14 37.13 5.10
N ARG A 618 -40.81 36.76 4.01
CA ARG A 618 -40.86 37.56 2.76
C ARG A 618 -41.85 36.95 1.76
N GLN A 619 -42.82 37.80 1.42
CA GLN A 619 -43.92 37.60 0.51
C GLN A 619 -43.51 37.86 -0.95
N SER A 620 -44.44 37.45 -1.82
CA SER A 620 -44.68 37.87 -3.21
C SER A 620 -43.91 37.03 -4.23
N LEU A 621 -44.55 36.33 -5.18
CA LEU A 621 -45.76 36.68 -5.91
C LEU A 621 -46.47 35.44 -6.50
N ARG A 622 -47.81 35.51 -6.45
CA ARG A 622 -48.86 34.83 -7.24
C ARG A 622 -49.72 33.79 -6.51
N SER A 623 -50.73 34.38 -5.89
CA SER A 623 -52.06 33.86 -5.64
C SER A 623 -52.71 33.22 -6.88
N THR A 624 -53.30 32.04 -6.72
CA THR A 624 -54.74 31.85 -6.97
C THR A 624 -55.26 30.69 -6.12
N THR A 625 -56.42 30.92 -5.53
CA THR A 625 -57.20 30.07 -4.61
C THR A 625 -57.73 28.79 -5.24
N ALA A 626 -57.60 27.66 -4.54
CA ALA A 626 -58.62 26.61 -4.50
C ALA A 626 -58.44 25.73 -3.25
N THR A 627 -59.53 25.57 -2.52
CA THR A 627 -59.70 24.78 -1.30
C THR A 627 -59.64 23.28 -1.59
N ALA A 628 -59.14 22.52 -0.61
CA ALA A 628 -59.15 21.06 -0.58
C ALA A 628 -60.60 20.52 -0.52
N SER A 629 -61.22 20.37 -1.68
CA SER A 629 -62.45 19.57 -1.84
C SER A 629 -62.70 19.08 -3.27
N ASP A 630 -61.85 19.40 -4.24
CA ASP A 630 -61.96 18.86 -5.60
C ASP A 630 -60.62 18.21 -5.98
N LEU A 631 -60.59 16.88 -5.98
CA LEU A 631 -59.78 15.96 -6.81
C LEU A 631 -59.93 14.52 -6.26
N THR A 632 -61.17 14.11 -6.00
CA THR A 632 -61.56 12.69 -5.99
C THR A 632 -62.71 12.53 -6.97
N ALA A 633 -62.39 12.53 -8.26
CA ALA A 633 -63.28 12.03 -9.29
C ALA A 633 -62.46 11.54 -10.50
N ASN A 634 -62.66 10.27 -10.84
CA ASN A 634 -62.48 9.68 -12.17
C ASN A 634 -61.22 10.04 -12.98
N ARG A 635 -60.27 9.10 -13.01
CA ARG A 635 -59.55 8.76 -14.25
C ARG A 635 -59.62 7.25 -14.48
N THR A 636 -60.70 6.82 -15.10
CA THR A 636 -60.73 5.64 -15.98
C THR A 636 -60.93 6.16 -17.39
N SER A 637 -59.85 6.29 -18.15
CA SER A 637 -59.78 6.24 -19.62
C SER A 637 -58.31 6.31 -20.02
N GLU A 638 -58.03 5.74 -21.18
CA GLU A 638 -56.73 5.51 -21.80
C GLU A 638 -55.83 6.77 -21.91
N ASP A 639 -54.51 6.54 -21.88
CA ASP A 639 -53.41 7.44 -22.26
C ASP A 639 -53.25 8.80 -21.53
N ASP A 640 -52.83 8.78 -20.27
CA ASP A 640 -52.12 9.93 -19.67
C ASP A 640 -50.84 9.42 -18.99
N GLU A 641 -49.76 9.38 -19.76
CA GLU A 641 -48.45 8.84 -19.39
C GLU A 641 -47.70 9.82 -18.47
N PHE A 642 -47.29 9.38 -17.28
CA PHE A 642 -46.54 10.24 -16.35
C PHE A 642 -45.17 10.64 -16.93
N VAL A 643 -44.92 11.95 -17.02
CA VAL A 643 -43.65 12.53 -17.50
C VAL A 643 -43.01 13.39 -16.39
N PRO A 644 -41.80 13.04 -15.91
CA PRO A 644 -41.07 13.81 -14.92
C PRO A 644 -40.84 15.26 -15.36
N GLN A 645 -41.10 16.22 -14.46
CA GLN A 645 -40.97 17.65 -14.71
C GLN A 645 -39.66 18.21 -14.14
N PRO A 646 -39.07 19.26 -14.75
CA PRO A 646 -37.88 19.93 -14.20
C PRO A 646 -38.05 20.32 -12.73
N GLY A 647 -37.01 20.11 -11.91
CA GLY A 647 -37.01 20.35 -10.47
C GLY A 647 -37.39 19.13 -9.62
N MET A 648 -37.92 18.05 -10.22
CA MET A 648 -38.19 16.80 -9.51
C MET A 648 -36.90 16.02 -9.21
N GLY A 649 -36.82 15.40 -8.04
CA GLY A 649 -35.73 14.53 -7.64
C GLY A 649 -35.85 13.13 -8.22
N ILE A 650 -34.81 12.66 -8.92
CA ILE A 650 -34.81 11.36 -9.59
C ILE A 650 -33.66 10.47 -9.11
N CYS A 651 -33.95 9.19 -8.85
CA CYS A 651 -32.96 8.20 -8.44
C CYS A 651 -32.99 6.97 -9.36
N PHE A 652 -31.82 6.40 -9.64
CA PHE A 652 -31.67 5.19 -10.48
C PHE A 652 -31.31 3.97 -9.62
N THR A 653 -31.93 2.83 -9.87
CA THR A 653 -31.65 1.58 -9.16
C THR A 653 -31.53 0.38 -10.11
N GLY A 654 -30.52 -0.46 -9.86
CA GLY A 654 -30.24 -1.64 -10.70
C GLY A 654 -29.28 -1.34 -11.85
N ALA A 655 -28.96 -2.38 -12.63
CA ALA A 655 -28.26 -2.24 -13.90
C ALA A 655 -29.27 -1.87 -14.99
N ALA A 656 -28.94 -0.88 -15.82
CA ALA A 656 -29.77 -0.42 -16.92
C ALA A 656 -29.44 -1.20 -18.20
N VAL A 657 -30.45 -1.80 -18.82
CA VAL A 657 -30.33 -2.43 -20.14
C VAL A 657 -31.39 -1.79 -21.03
N ILE A 658 -31.01 -1.25 -22.18
CA ILE A 658 -31.92 -0.67 -23.16
C ILE A 658 -31.64 -1.37 -24.49
N ASN A 659 -32.67 -1.94 -25.13
CA ASN A 659 -32.53 -2.74 -26.37
C ASN A 659 -31.49 -3.88 -26.30
N GLY A 660 -31.30 -4.48 -25.12
CA GLY A 660 -30.33 -5.56 -24.90
C GLY A 660 -28.89 -5.09 -24.64
N GLU A 661 -28.61 -3.79 -24.73
CA GLU A 661 -27.30 -3.20 -24.45
C GLU A 661 -27.26 -2.56 -23.06
N LYS A 662 -26.16 -2.73 -22.33
CA LYS A 662 -25.98 -2.12 -21.01
C LYS A 662 -25.70 -0.63 -21.16
N VAL A 663 -26.53 0.20 -20.55
CA VAL A 663 -26.34 1.65 -20.52
C VAL A 663 -25.70 2.07 -19.20
N LEU A 664 -24.62 2.85 -19.28
CA LEU A 664 -23.94 3.36 -18.08
C LEU A 664 -24.88 4.25 -17.27
N ARG A 665 -24.92 4.05 -15.96
CA ARG A 665 -25.72 4.88 -15.04
C ARG A 665 -25.46 6.38 -15.22
N LYS A 666 -24.22 6.75 -15.51
CA LYS A 666 -23.82 8.14 -15.77
C LYS A 666 -24.55 8.74 -16.97
N VAL A 667 -24.76 7.99 -18.05
CA VAL A 667 -25.48 8.46 -19.25
C VAL A 667 -26.94 8.81 -18.91
N LEU A 668 -27.59 7.99 -18.09
CA LEU A 668 -28.96 8.25 -17.63
C LEU A 668 -29.04 9.46 -16.69
N GLN A 669 -28.05 9.60 -15.81
CA GLN A 669 -27.96 10.74 -14.90
C GLN A 669 -27.71 12.05 -15.65
N ASP A 670 -26.84 12.03 -16.66
CA ASP A 670 -26.56 13.19 -17.50
C ASP A 670 -27.80 13.59 -18.33
N ALA A 671 -28.56 12.62 -18.84
CA ALA A 671 -29.83 12.86 -19.52
C ALA A 671 -30.89 13.47 -18.59
N ALA A 672 -31.03 12.94 -17.37
CA ALA A 672 -31.91 13.50 -16.36
C ALA A 672 -31.52 14.94 -15.99
N ALA A 673 -30.23 15.21 -15.81
CA ALA A 673 -29.73 16.55 -15.49
C ALA A 673 -29.98 17.53 -16.65
N ARG A 674 -29.80 17.12 -17.91
CA ARG A 674 -30.14 17.93 -19.09
C ARG A 674 -31.64 18.25 -19.17
N ALA A 675 -32.49 17.32 -18.75
CA ALA A 675 -33.94 17.54 -18.64
C ALA A 675 -34.36 18.38 -17.42
N GLY A 676 -33.40 18.90 -16.63
CA GLY A 676 -33.67 19.74 -15.46
C GLY A 676 -34.11 18.97 -14.21
N LEU A 677 -33.93 17.65 -14.17
CA LEU A 677 -34.21 16.82 -12.99
C LEU A 677 -33.04 16.86 -12.00
N ILE A 678 -33.35 16.75 -10.71
CA ILE A 678 -32.35 16.72 -9.63
C ILE A 678 -31.91 15.28 -9.39
N VAL A 679 -30.71 14.91 -9.87
CA VAL A 679 -30.20 13.54 -9.73
C VAL A 679 -29.79 13.24 -8.29
N LEU A 680 -30.38 12.19 -7.71
CA LEU A 680 -30.14 11.73 -6.34
C LEU A 680 -29.38 10.39 -6.31
N GLU A 681 -28.40 10.29 -5.42
CA GLU A 681 -27.62 9.05 -5.22
C GLU A 681 -28.42 7.96 -4.49
N THR A 682 -29.35 8.37 -3.63
CA THR A 682 -30.12 7.47 -2.75
C THR A 682 -31.57 7.92 -2.64
N VAL A 683 -32.48 6.95 -2.52
CA VAL A 683 -33.91 7.18 -2.27
C VAL A 683 -34.08 7.71 -0.84
N LYS A 684 -34.33 9.01 -0.69
CA LYS A 684 -34.53 9.76 0.57
C LYS A 684 -35.62 10.82 0.38
N SER A 685 -35.89 11.64 1.40
CA SER A 685 -36.76 12.83 1.30
C SER A 685 -36.30 13.72 0.13
N GLY A 686 -37.24 14.07 -0.75
CA GLY A 686 -36.99 14.82 -2.00
C GLY A 686 -36.78 13.97 -3.24
N CYS A 687 -36.93 12.64 -3.17
CA CYS A 687 -36.99 11.77 -4.35
C CYS A 687 -38.43 11.63 -4.80
N ASP A 688 -38.74 12.12 -5.99
CA ASP A 688 -40.08 12.11 -6.58
C ASP A 688 -40.25 10.97 -7.60
N VAL A 689 -39.16 10.55 -8.26
CA VAL A 689 -39.16 9.48 -9.28
C VAL A 689 -38.05 8.46 -9.03
N LEU A 690 -38.39 7.17 -9.09
CA LEU A 690 -37.44 6.05 -9.03
C LEU A 690 -37.43 5.29 -10.36
N VAL A 691 -36.27 5.30 -11.03
CA VAL A 691 -36.02 4.53 -12.26
C VAL A 691 -35.43 3.17 -11.92
N PHE A 692 -36.07 2.09 -12.38
CA PHE A 692 -35.67 0.71 -12.14
C PHE A 692 -35.53 -0.10 -13.44
N ALA A 693 -34.82 -1.24 -13.37
CA ALA A 693 -34.35 -1.96 -14.55
C ALA A 693 -35.47 -2.47 -15.48
N ASP A 694 -36.54 -3.08 -14.93
CA ASP A 694 -37.67 -3.62 -15.69
C ASP A 694 -38.91 -3.78 -14.78
N GLU A 695 -40.06 -4.16 -15.33
CA GLU A 695 -41.28 -4.41 -14.52
C GLU A 695 -41.09 -5.53 -13.47
N ASN A 696 -40.18 -6.49 -13.67
CA ASN A 696 -39.90 -7.52 -12.67
C ASN A 696 -39.24 -6.91 -11.41
N ALA A 697 -38.43 -5.87 -11.58
CA ALA A 697 -37.77 -5.15 -10.50
C ALA A 697 -38.76 -4.42 -9.57
N ARG A 698 -40.01 -4.20 -10.01
CA ARG A 698 -41.10 -3.64 -9.19
C ARG A 698 -41.43 -4.49 -7.96
N SER A 699 -41.14 -5.79 -8.04
CA SER A 699 -41.33 -6.74 -6.93
C SER A 699 -40.24 -6.67 -5.84
N THR A 700 -39.11 -5.98 -6.10
CA THR A 700 -37.99 -5.90 -5.15
C THR A 700 -38.34 -5.08 -3.92
N LYS A 701 -37.74 -5.45 -2.77
CA LYS A 701 -37.98 -4.78 -1.47
C LYS A 701 -37.70 -3.28 -1.51
N LYS A 702 -36.74 -2.83 -2.35
CA LYS A 702 -36.37 -1.43 -2.49
C LYS A 702 -37.41 -0.63 -3.29
N VAL A 703 -37.90 -1.17 -4.41
CA VAL A 703 -38.91 -0.50 -5.24
C VAL A 703 -40.27 -0.48 -4.53
N LYS A 704 -40.69 -1.59 -3.91
CA LYS A 704 -41.93 -1.61 -3.09
C LYS A 704 -41.96 -0.53 -2.02
N LYS A 705 -40.87 -0.40 -1.26
CA LYS A 705 -40.77 0.61 -0.20
C LYS A 705 -40.81 2.05 -0.74
N ALA A 706 -40.25 2.30 -1.93
CA ALA A 706 -40.32 3.62 -2.56
C ALA A 706 -41.74 3.96 -3.02
N LEU A 707 -42.43 3.01 -3.64
CA LEU A 707 -43.84 3.17 -4.05
C LEU A 707 -44.76 3.36 -2.83
N GLU A 708 -44.53 2.64 -1.73
CA GLU A 708 -45.24 2.83 -0.45
C GLU A 708 -45.01 4.23 0.16
N MET A 709 -43.90 4.89 -0.18
CA MET A 709 -43.57 6.26 0.23
C MET A 709 -44.16 7.34 -0.71
N GLY A 710 -44.94 6.94 -1.73
CA GLY A 710 -45.54 7.85 -2.71
C GLY A 710 -44.58 8.34 -3.80
N ILE A 711 -43.45 7.66 -3.98
CA ILE A 711 -42.48 7.96 -5.05
C ILE A 711 -42.95 7.29 -6.33
N GLU A 712 -42.99 8.03 -7.44
CA GLU A 712 -43.45 7.50 -8.72
C GLU A 712 -42.40 6.54 -9.32
N GLY A 713 -42.84 5.40 -9.86
CA GLY A 713 -41.96 4.36 -10.38
C GLY A 713 -41.94 4.34 -11.91
N MET A 714 -40.75 4.27 -12.51
CA MET A 714 -40.56 4.23 -13.96
C MET A 714 -39.52 3.18 -14.36
N THR A 715 -39.73 2.47 -15.47
CA THR A 715 -38.71 1.56 -16.04
C THR A 715 -37.60 2.34 -16.75
N VAL A 716 -36.44 1.71 -16.92
CA VAL A 716 -35.31 2.35 -17.60
C VAL A 716 -35.59 2.54 -19.09
N GLU A 717 -36.34 1.63 -19.72
CA GLU A 717 -36.79 1.74 -21.10
C GLU A 717 -37.69 2.96 -21.27
N ARG A 718 -38.63 3.16 -20.35
CA ARG A 718 -39.52 4.32 -20.40
C ARG A 718 -38.79 5.63 -20.16
N PHE A 719 -37.81 5.64 -19.26
CA PHE A 719 -36.95 6.79 -19.04
C PHE A 719 -36.12 7.11 -20.31
N ALA A 720 -35.64 6.09 -21.02
CA ALA A 720 -34.90 6.25 -22.26
C ALA A 720 -35.75 6.87 -23.37
N GLU A 721 -37.00 6.42 -23.54
CA GLU A 721 -37.95 7.00 -24.50
C GLU A 721 -38.19 8.50 -24.27
N LEU A 722 -38.20 8.94 -23.01
CA LEU A 722 -38.50 10.32 -22.66
C LEU A 722 -37.28 11.25 -22.73
N PHE A 723 -36.07 10.75 -22.44
CA PHE A 723 -34.91 11.60 -22.16
C PHE A 723 -33.63 11.22 -22.91
N LEU A 724 -33.63 10.12 -23.66
CA LEU A 724 -32.50 9.70 -24.51
C LEU A 724 -32.80 9.79 -26.01
N VAL A 725 -33.97 10.29 -26.42
CA VAL A 725 -34.32 10.49 -27.83
C VAL A 725 -33.96 11.91 -28.28
N ASP A 726 -33.04 11.97 -29.26
CA ASP A 726 -32.42 13.09 -30.02
C ASP A 726 -30.91 13.24 -29.73
N GLU A 727 -29.97 13.11 -30.68
CA GLU A 727 -30.00 13.39 -32.14
C GLU A 727 -29.58 12.20 -33.04
N GLU A 728 -30.09 12.20 -34.28
CA GLU A 728 -29.46 11.63 -35.48
C GLU A 728 -28.05 12.19 -35.74
#